data_AF-A0A656YYQ3-F1
#
_entry.id   AF-A0A656YYQ3-F1
#
_cell.length_a   1.000
_cell.length_b   1.000
_cell.length_c   1.000
_cell.angle_alpha   90.00
_cell.angle_beta   90.00
_cell.angle_gamma   90.00
#
_symmetry.space_group_name_H-M   'P 1'
#
loop_
_entity.id
_entity.type
_entity.pdbx_description
1 polymer ?
#
loop_
_entity_poly.entity_id
_entity_poly.type
_entity_poly.pdbx_seq_one_letter_code
_entity_poly.pdbx_strand_id
1 'polypeptide(L)'
;MCGITGYFGAGKEVGKYLFDSLKRLEYRGYDSAGVAFVTDEGVEVRKDKGEIDEIQEKLDFENMEGNIGIGHCLHPETLVCTAAGDITKISELDNQKILSVDFGDVEVKNGRKQKLMKHKSPDYLYRVSTPFSDFKATGQHRVFVTEGDGVKEKKVADLNGSELIAVPRRLPHSSKSTKKFQDIPVERHYELDSELRDRLREARERNNDTRKDVERRTGVLAGYLARIERGERNSVEGQRLEKIERLYSDLNIKDEAEFTYLNPVDFPSEPNLDLLQIIGYHIGDGTFHSNRCIRFEDERKEILEEYSSLFKRVFDLSGKIHDRDGHFVLNINSKFLVDWFEKNIPDLFKLTGEEEIPEFVFKSSKEEISSFLKGIFDAEGGVASKARQVYIAMTNESLIKKIQYLLLKFGILSTFRREKKRRNWNDSYKLFINDQKSLKRFKNHIDFTAKGKQKRLDKLIQKTENLNFRYSSSPYKMNYLYHNYLKHTDVSTYKSSDSYCSDMKLERIINKLDGDYSEIKDLIEKYLNSDIIWARFDIEKVKSDVKYVYDLEVEHDHNFIGDLVAQHNSRWATHGGVTKENAHPHTSCDDRFTIVHNGIIENWEELKGELSDHVFTSETDSEVIAHFIEEHCDGDGVEEAVQKFMDRADGSFAVVLLDAEEKKMYAFKRGSPLVLGVGNGETFLASDIYAFSGETNRAIFLEDGEYAIIDEDGYVFKDAEGRKVEKEPREFEWGQVQSERGDYDHYMRKEVGEIPKALERLENSLSTTQKRVLEEFAEIVRNHERVLFTASGTSYHASLLGVFFLHRLGIDAQTLIASEFKNYERVDENTLVVPVSQSGETKDVIDAVEFSKSRGAKIASLINVPHSTIERESDISIRIHAGQEICVAATKTFANQIYLLLKLAEKLGYETDLSELPGQVERVIDRNEPKIQEISKELAEKNDIYIIGRGITYPIAREIALKLKEIAYIHAEGMMGGELKHGTLALIEEGTPVISLIPERDSEIKLNVKEVEAR
;
A
#
# COMPACT_ATOMS: atom_id res chain seq x y z
N MET A 1 -6.40 -1.59 -15.60
CA MET A 1 -6.09 -1.55 -17.03
C MET A 1 -5.62 -0.12 -17.28
N CYS A 2 -4.59 0.08 -18.07
CA CYS A 2 -4.25 1.42 -18.53
C CYS A 2 -5.24 1.76 -19.67
N GLY A 3 -5.50 3.04 -19.92
CA GLY A 3 -6.33 3.44 -21.06
C GLY A 3 -5.57 3.29 -22.37
N ILE A 4 -6.23 2.81 -23.43
CA ILE A 4 -5.91 3.21 -24.81
C ILE A 4 -7.10 3.99 -25.35
N THR A 5 -6.79 5.09 -26.04
CA THR A 5 -7.72 5.79 -26.93
C THR A 5 -7.04 6.14 -28.25
N GLY A 6 -7.84 6.27 -29.31
CA GLY A 6 -7.46 6.77 -30.63
C GLY A 6 -8.66 7.32 -31.42
N TYR A 7 -8.39 8.18 -32.39
CA TYR A 7 -9.37 8.90 -33.22
C TYR A 7 -8.85 9.10 -34.64
N PHE A 8 -9.76 9.02 -35.61
CA PHE A 8 -9.58 9.39 -37.01
C PHE A 8 -10.88 10.08 -37.46
N GLY A 9 -10.84 11.23 -38.11
CA GLY A 9 -12.07 11.85 -38.60
C GLY A 9 -11.89 13.06 -39.49
N ALA A 10 -12.97 13.49 -40.14
CA ALA A 10 -13.02 14.75 -40.88
C ALA A 10 -13.14 15.98 -39.95
N GLY A 11 -13.56 15.78 -38.69
CA GLY A 11 -13.59 16.81 -37.65
C GLY A 11 -12.21 17.24 -37.16
N LYS A 12 -12.15 18.40 -36.50
CA LYS A 12 -10.90 19.01 -36.00
C LYS A 12 -10.65 18.84 -34.50
N GLU A 13 -11.61 18.35 -33.72
CA GLU A 13 -11.56 18.39 -32.25
C GLU A 13 -10.90 17.15 -31.61
N VAL A 14 -9.83 16.62 -32.24
CA VAL A 14 -9.12 15.42 -31.77
C VAL A 14 -8.63 15.54 -30.33
N GLY A 15 -8.07 16.69 -29.94
CA GLY A 15 -7.56 16.90 -28.58
C GLY A 15 -8.63 16.72 -27.52
N LYS A 16 -9.80 17.32 -27.76
CA LYS A 16 -10.96 17.22 -26.88
C LYS A 16 -11.44 15.79 -26.74
N TYR A 17 -11.61 15.07 -27.85
CA TYR A 17 -11.98 13.66 -27.80
C TYR A 17 -10.97 12.84 -27.00
N LEU A 18 -9.66 13.01 -27.21
CA LEU A 18 -8.64 12.22 -26.51
C LEU A 18 -8.64 12.50 -24.99
N PHE A 19 -8.84 13.75 -24.56
CA PHE A 19 -9.00 14.09 -23.14
C PHE A 19 -10.26 13.47 -22.52
N ASP A 20 -11.44 13.71 -23.12
CA ASP A 20 -12.72 13.14 -22.71
C ASP A 20 -12.64 11.59 -22.62
N SER A 21 -12.01 10.97 -23.61
CA SER A 21 -11.81 9.53 -23.71
C SER A 21 -10.88 8.98 -22.62
N LEU A 22 -9.74 9.64 -22.36
CA LEU A 22 -8.85 9.28 -21.24
C LEU A 22 -9.54 9.44 -19.88
N LYS A 23 -10.40 10.45 -19.71
CA LYS A 23 -11.24 10.61 -18.52
C LYS A 23 -12.31 9.53 -18.38
N ARG A 24 -12.95 9.11 -19.48
CA ARG A 24 -13.88 7.95 -19.48
C ARG A 24 -13.18 6.62 -19.15
N LEU A 25 -11.84 6.57 -19.26
CA LEU A 25 -10.97 5.46 -18.86
C LEU A 25 -10.29 5.65 -17.48
N GLU A 26 -10.67 6.68 -16.70
CA GLU A 26 -10.07 6.99 -15.40
C GLU A 26 -10.65 6.17 -14.24
N TYR A 27 -10.10 4.98 -14.03
CA TYR A 27 -10.63 4.03 -13.04
C TYR A 27 -10.05 4.15 -11.62
N ARG A 28 -8.86 4.75 -11.42
CA ARG A 28 -8.13 4.69 -10.12
C ARG A 28 -7.29 5.90 -9.71
N GLY A 29 -7.32 7.00 -10.47
CA GLY A 29 -6.26 8.03 -10.41
C GLY A 29 -4.96 7.51 -11.01
N TYR A 30 -4.22 8.37 -11.73
CA TYR A 30 -3.08 7.94 -12.52
C TYR A 30 -1.82 8.81 -12.33
N ASP A 31 -0.62 8.21 -12.46
CA ASP A 31 0.69 8.84 -12.24
C ASP A 31 1.31 9.44 -13.52
N SER A 32 0.72 9.17 -14.67
CA SER A 32 1.16 9.70 -15.96
C SER A 32 0.01 9.66 -16.97
N ALA A 33 0.11 10.52 -17.98
CA ALA A 33 -0.76 10.53 -19.15
C ALA A 33 -0.06 11.15 -20.36
N GLY A 34 -0.60 10.90 -21.54
CA GLY A 34 -0.14 11.56 -22.75
C GLY A 34 -0.98 11.27 -23.98
N VAL A 35 -0.83 12.12 -24.99
CA VAL A 35 -1.43 12.02 -26.32
C VAL A 35 -0.43 12.30 -27.44
N ALA A 36 -0.77 11.89 -28.66
CA ALA A 36 -0.09 12.27 -29.90
C ALA A 36 -1.13 12.44 -31.03
N PHE A 37 -0.86 13.32 -31.99
CA PHE A 37 -1.80 13.63 -33.08
C PHE A 37 -1.06 14.20 -34.31
N VAL A 38 -1.69 14.10 -35.49
CA VAL A 38 -1.09 14.51 -36.78
C VAL A 38 -1.43 15.97 -37.11
N THR A 39 -0.41 16.73 -37.51
CA THR A 39 -0.49 18.12 -38.00
C THR A 39 -0.05 18.24 -39.46
N ASP A 40 -0.10 19.45 -40.03
CA ASP A 40 0.49 19.75 -41.34
C ASP A 40 2.03 19.82 -41.32
N GLU A 41 2.67 19.84 -40.13
CA GLU A 41 4.15 19.90 -39.97
C GLU A 41 4.78 18.59 -39.45
N GLY A 42 3.97 17.58 -39.09
CA GLY A 42 4.42 16.30 -38.52
C GLY A 42 3.50 15.80 -37.39
N VAL A 43 3.97 14.85 -36.58
CA VAL A 43 3.29 14.47 -35.31
C VAL A 43 3.70 15.43 -34.20
N GLU A 44 2.76 15.87 -33.37
CA GLU A 44 3.07 16.48 -32.07
C GLU A 44 2.65 15.54 -30.93
N VAL A 45 3.54 15.37 -29.94
CA VAL A 45 3.36 14.46 -28.80
C VAL A 45 3.37 15.23 -27.49
N ARG A 46 2.29 15.15 -26.71
CA ARG A 46 2.12 15.82 -25.41
C ARG A 46 1.91 14.79 -24.31
N LYS A 47 2.96 14.54 -23.52
CA LYS A 47 2.98 13.54 -22.44
C LYS A 47 3.78 13.99 -21.22
N ASP A 48 3.42 13.51 -20.02
CA ASP A 48 4.10 13.83 -18.75
C ASP A 48 3.75 12.85 -17.60
N LYS A 49 4.27 13.12 -16.39
CA LYS A 49 3.80 12.53 -15.12
C LYS A 49 2.80 13.45 -14.39
N GLY A 50 1.89 12.87 -13.62
CA GLY A 50 0.77 13.55 -12.94
C GLY A 50 -0.59 12.90 -13.24
N GLU A 51 -1.65 13.36 -12.57
CA GLU A 51 -3.04 12.97 -12.87
C GLU A 51 -3.52 13.56 -14.20
N ILE A 52 -4.59 13.00 -14.79
CA ILE A 52 -5.06 13.42 -16.13
C ILE A 52 -5.44 14.91 -16.15
N ASP A 53 -6.02 15.45 -15.07
CA ASP A 53 -6.32 16.88 -14.95
C ASP A 53 -5.05 17.73 -14.84
N GLU A 54 -4.07 17.32 -14.01
CA GLU A 54 -2.81 18.05 -13.84
C GLU A 54 -2.02 18.14 -15.16
N ILE A 55 -2.02 17.06 -15.95
CA ILE A 55 -1.33 17.02 -17.24
C ILE A 55 -2.11 17.82 -18.29
N GLN A 56 -3.45 17.83 -18.24
CA GLN A 56 -4.27 18.69 -19.10
C GLN A 56 -4.06 20.18 -18.79
N GLU A 57 -4.09 20.60 -17.53
CA GLU A 57 -3.79 22.00 -17.15
C GLU A 57 -2.36 22.43 -17.56
N LYS A 58 -1.41 21.47 -17.58
CA LYS A 58 0.01 21.71 -17.88
C LYS A 58 0.35 21.71 -19.37
N LEU A 59 -0.27 20.82 -20.16
CA LEU A 59 0.07 20.58 -21.56
C LEU A 59 -1.04 20.96 -22.54
N ASP A 60 -2.22 21.35 -22.06
CA ASP A 60 -3.35 21.85 -22.85
C ASP A 60 -3.65 21.02 -24.10
N PHE A 61 -3.90 19.72 -23.89
CA PHE A 61 -4.17 18.76 -24.95
C PHE A 61 -5.66 18.60 -25.31
N GLU A 62 -6.59 19.21 -24.56
CA GLU A 62 -7.98 19.37 -24.98
C GLU A 62 -8.11 20.33 -26.20
N ASN A 63 -7.38 21.46 -26.19
CA ASN A 63 -7.50 22.52 -27.21
C ASN A 63 -6.71 22.24 -28.51
N MET A 64 -6.47 20.98 -28.85
CA MET A 64 -5.67 20.61 -30.03
C MET A 64 -6.51 20.38 -31.28
N GLU A 65 -6.32 21.24 -32.28
CA GLU A 65 -6.90 21.04 -33.61
C GLU A 65 -6.12 19.97 -34.40
N GLY A 66 -6.85 18.98 -34.91
CA GLY A 66 -6.30 17.91 -35.75
C GLY A 66 -7.33 16.83 -36.05
N ASN A 67 -6.98 15.91 -36.94
CA ASN A 67 -7.91 14.94 -37.53
C ASN A 67 -7.60 13.46 -37.14
N ILE A 68 -6.43 13.18 -36.54
CA ILE A 68 -5.97 11.83 -36.18
C ILE A 68 -5.12 11.89 -34.91
N GLY A 69 -5.29 10.98 -33.94
CA GLY A 69 -4.46 10.92 -32.70
C GLY A 69 -4.79 9.80 -31.70
N ILE A 70 -3.99 9.64 -30.62
CA ILE A 70 -3.96 8.51 -29.66
C ILE A 70 -3.50 8.90 -28.21
N GLY A 71 -3.75 8.10 -27.14
CA GLY A 71 -3.28 8.36 -25.72
C GLY A 71 -3.43 7.25 -24.63
N HIS A 72 -2.81 7.38 -23.41
CA HIS A 72 -2.66 6.32 -22.33
C HIS A 72 -2.23 6.78 -20.86
N CYS A 73 -2.13 5.92 -19.78
CA CYS A 73 -1.89 6.28 -18.31
C CYS A 73 -1.43 5.17 -17.22
N LEU A 74 -0.81 5.47 -16.02
CA LEU A 74 -0.21 4.52 -14.95
C LEU A 74 -0.48 4.82 -13.39
N HIS A 75 0.07 4.17 -12.29
CA HIS A 75 -0.39 4.31 -10.81
C HIS A 75 0.51 3.68 -9.61
N PRO A 76 0.54 4.06 -8.24
CA PRO A 76 1.61 3.75 -7.17
C PRO A 76 1.26 3.08 -5.74
N GLU A 77 2.24 2.64 -4.86
CA GLU A 77 2.34 2.34 -3.33
C GLU A 77 3.44 1.29 -2.78
N THR A 78 4.48 1.58 -1.91
CA THR A 78 5.47 0.62 -1.15
C THR A 78 6.50 1.31 -0.15
N LEU A 79 7.78 0.92 0.17
CA LEU A 79 8.73 1.44 1.27
C LEU A 79 10.30 1.49 1.00
N VAL A 80 11.09 2.50 1.51
CA VAL A 80 12.59 2.69 1.41
C VAL A 80 13.26 3.56 2.54
N CYS A 81 14.61 3.54 2.68
CA CYS A 81 15.43 4.40 3.57
C CYS A 81 16.20 5.55 2.84
N THR A 82 16.18 6.77 3.39
CA THR A 82 16.72 8.01 2.76
C THR A 82 18.18 8.30 3.14
N ALA A 83 18.84 9.22 2.42
CA ALA A 83 20.19 9.70 2.71
C ALA A 83 20.28 10.66 3.91
N ALA A 84 19.15 11.16 4.44
CA ALA A 84 19.09 11.73 5.78
C ALA A 84 18.99 10.63 6.87
N GLY A 85 18.67 9.40 6.45
CA GLY A 85 18.44 8.23 7.29
C GLY A 85 17.03 8.15 7.85
N ASP A 86 16.05 8.75 7.17
CA ASP A 86 14.62 8.56 7.42
C ASP A 86 14.14 7.25 6.76
N ILE A 87 12.93 6.80 7.11
CA ILE A 87 12.25 5.68 6.42
C ILE A 87 10.87 6.18 6.01
N THR A 88 10.56 6.06 4.72
CA THR A 88 9.40 6.63 4.05
C THR A 88 8.86 5.62 3.04
N LYS A 89 7.61 5.77 2.60
CA LYS A 89 7.09 4.94 1.53
C LYS A 89 7.82 5.20 0.22
N ILE A 90 7.98 4.19 -0.61
CA ILE A 90 8.60 4.32 -1.93
C ILE A 90 7.74 5.23 -2.83
N SER A 91 6.43 5.24 -2.62
CA SER A 91 5.42 6.16 -3.19
C SER A 91 5.55 7.61 -2.72
N GLU A 92 6.21 7.85 -1.58
CA GLU A 92 6.49 9.19 -1.02
C GLU A 92 7.87 9.74 -1.50
N LEU A 93 8.60 9.02 -2.35
CA LEU A 93 9.99 9.35 -2.77
C LEU A 93 10.14 10.38 -3.90
N ASP A 94 9.17 11.25 -4.19
CA ASP A 94 9.42 12.25 -5.24
C ASP A 94 10.55 13.21 -4.83
N ASN A 95 11.57 13.33 -5.68
CA ASN A 95 12.77 14.16 -5.52
C ASN A 95 13.57 14.01 -4.19
N GLN A 96 13.29 12.99 -3.37
CA GLN A 96 14.13 12.67 -2.20
C GLN A 96 15.53 12.18 -2.64
N LYS A 97 16.39 11.87 -1.67
CA LYS A 97 17.72 11.25 -1.90
C LYS A 97 17.86 9.99 -1.05
N ILE A 98 18.45 8.93 -1.58
CA ILE A 98 18.61 7.63 -0.90
C ILE A 98 20.06 7.15 -0.79
N LEU A 99 20.28 6.07 -0.04
CA LEU A 99 21.60 5.47 0.20
C LEU A 99 21.94 4.38 -0.83
N SER A 100 23.15 4.42 -1.34
CA SER A 100 23.72 3.50 -2.34
C SER A 100 25.04 2.89 -1.86
N VAL A 101 25.51 1.84 -2.53
CA VAL A 101 26.78 1.16 -2.26
C VAL A 101 27.75 1.38 -3.42
N ASP A 102 28.95 1.83 -3.10
CA ASP A 102 30.09 1.77 -4.02
C ASP A 102 30.81 0.45 -3.78
N PHE A 103 30.70 -0.51 -4.70
CA PHE A 103 31.40 -1.80 -4.60
C PHE A 103 32.88 -1.72 -5.02
N GLY A 104 33.33 -0.60 -5.59
CA GLY A 104 34.74 -0.32 -5.86
C GLY A 104 35.51 -0.01 -4.59
N ASP A 105 35.03 0.95 -3.78
CA ASP A 105 35.57 1.27 -2.45
C ASP A 105 35.07 0.33 -1.35
N VAL A 106 33.90 -0.29 -1.56
CA VAL A 106 33.12 -1.06 -0.58
C VAL A 106 32.62 -0.20 0.59
N GLU A 107 32.09 0.98 0.25
CA GLU A 107 31.52 2.00 1.14
C GLU A 107 30.03 2.28 0.85
N VAL A 108 29.27 2.75 1.85
CA VAL A 108 27.88 3.22 1.65
C VAL A 108 27.89 4.73 1.45
N LYS A 109 27.53 5.18 0.24
CA LYS A 109 27.61 6.59 -0.18
C LYS A 109 26.27 7.32 0.06
N ASN A 110 26.36 8.65 0.20
CA ASN A 110 25.23 9.50 0.57
C ASN A 110 24.55 10.15 -0.65
N GLY A 111 23.32 9.74 -0.96
CA GLY A 111 22.33 10.61 -1.58
C GLY A 111 22.45 10.83 -3.08
N ARG A 112 22.09 9.80 -3.85
CA ARG A 112 21.70 9.92 -5.27
C ARG A 112 20.21 10.28 -5.36
N LYS A 113 19.74 10.87 -6.48
CA LYS A 113 18.29 10.90 -6.74
C LYS A 113 17.82 9.50 -7.14
N GLN A 114 16.52 9.28 -7.04
CA GLN A 114 15.86 8.08 -7.50
C GLN A 114 14.65 8.40 -8.40
N LYS A 115 14.41 7.54 -9.38
CA LYS A 115 13.23 7.49 -10.25
C LYS A 115 12.44 6.22 -9.91
N LEU A 116 11.11 6.34 -9.98
CA LEU A 116 10.18 5.43 -9.34
C LEU A 116 9.44 4.55 -10.36
N MET A 117 9.24 3.27 -10.03
CA MET A 117 8.63 2.27 -10.91
C MET A 117 7.67 1.35 -10.13
N LYS A 118 6.41 1.22 -10.58
CA LYS A 118 5.40 0.38 -9.91
C LYS A 118 4.81 -0.67 -10.85
N HIS A 119 4.69 -1.90 -10.35
CA HIS A 119 4.26 -3.06 -11.14
C HIS A 119 3.16 -3.81 -10.43
N LYS A 120 2.30 -4.50 -11.19
CA LYS A 120 1.39 -5.50 -10.61
C LYS A 120 2.24 -6.59 -9.95
N SER A 121 1.91 -6.95 -8.71
CA SER A 121 2.61 -8.01 -8.02
C SER A 121 2.31 -9.36 -8.68
N PRO A 122 3.31 -10.21 -8.97
CA PRO A 122 3.07 -11.58 -9.41
C PRO A 122 2.44 -12.40 -8.28
N ASP A 123 1.79 -13.53 -8.61
CA ASP A 123 1.09 -14.38 -7.62
C ASP A 123 2.01 -14.90 -6.49
N TYR A 124 3.30 -14.96 -6.76
CA TYR A 124 4.32 -15.38 -5.81
C TYR A 124 5.50 -14.41 -5.80
N LEU A 125 5.85 -13.97 -4.60
CA LEU A 125 7.10 -13.26 -4.30
C LEU A 125 8.11 -14.22 -3.70
N TYR A 126 9.37 -13.80 -3.68
CA TYR A 126 10.39 -14.45 -2.89
C TYR A 126 10.65 -13.60 -1.65
N ARG A 127 10.46 -14.17 -0.45
CA ARG A 127 11.01 -13.57 0.77
C ARG A 127 12.46 -14.03 0.88
N VAL A 128 13.37 -13.07 0.99
CA VAL A 128 14.77 -13.30 1.31
C VAL A 128 14.99 -12.84 2.75
N SER A 129 15.44 -13.76 3.60
CA SER A 129 15.61 -13.53 5.05
C SER A 129 17.08 -13.63 5.43
N THR A 130 17.69 -12.50 5.77
CA THR A 130 19.02 -12.44 6.38
C THR A 130 18.90 -12.54 7.91
N PRO A 131 20.01 -12.73 8.65
CA PRO A 131 20.02 -12.54 10.11
C PRO A 131 19.60 -11.14 10.57
N PHE A 132 19.64 -10.14 9.69
CA PHE A 132 19.43 -8.73 10.03
C PHE A 132 18.03 -8.25 9.67
N SER A 133 17.42 -8.81 8.61
CA SER A 133 16.17 -8.33 8.03
C SER A 133 15.56 -9.39 7.11
N ASP A 134 14.25 -9.30 6.85
CA ASP A 134 13.61 -9.93 5.71
C ASP A 134 12.99 -8.87 4.78
N PHE A 135 13.10 -9.12 3.48
CA PHE A 135 12.44 -8.33 2.43
C PHE A 135 11.71 -9.27 1.46
N LYS A 136 10.77 -8.74 0.68
CA LYS A 136 10.09 -9.46 -0.39
C LYS A 136 10.34 -8.78 -1.72
N ALA A 137 10.61 -9.58 -2.75
CA ALA A 137 10.80 -9.08 -4.11
C ALA A 137 10.22 -10.04 -5.15
N THR A 138 10.12 -9.58 -6.40
CA THR A 138 9.81 -10.45 -7.55
C THR A 138 10.96 -11.42 -7.80
N GLY A 139 10.72 -12.44 -8.62
CA GLY A 139 11.80 -13.33 -9.08
C GLY A 139 12.84 -12.63 -9.96
N GLN A 140 12.46 -11.55 -10.65
CA GLN A 140 13.31 -10.81 -11.58
C GLN A 140 14.15 -9.72 -10.91
N HIS A 141 13.70 -9.19 -9.77
CA HIS A 141 14.47 -8.26 -8.95
C HIS A 141 15.85 -8.85 -8.62
N ARG A 142 16.87 -7.98 -8.52
CA ARG A 142 18.28 -8.39 -8.49
C ARG A 142 19.01 -7.87 -7.26
N VAL A 143 19.93 -8.68 -6.74
CA VAL A 143 20.71 -8.39 -5.54
C VAL A 143 22.18 -8.75 -5.71
N PHE A 144 23.05 -8.13 -4.92
CA PHE A 144 24.48 -8.39 -4.94
C PHE A 144 24.83 -9.56 -4.03
N VAL A 145 25.40 -10.60 -4.62
CA VAL A 145 25.80 -11.84 -3.94
C VAL A 145 27.23 -12.24 -4.29
N THR A 146 27.82 -13.11 -3.49
CA THR A 146 29.13 -13.72 -3.80
C THR A 146 28.96 -14.86 -4.81
N GLU A 147 29.65 -14.80 -5.95
CA GLU A 147 29.74 -15.92 -6.89
C GLU A 147 31.19 -16.10 -7.35
N GLY A 148 31.69 -17.34 -7.36
CA GLY A 148 33.03 -17.69 -7.84
C GLY A 148 34.18 -16.91 -7.19
N ASP A 149 34.69 -15.95 -7.95
CA ASP A 149 35.85 -15.09 -7.72
C ASP A 149 35.49 -13.62 -7.43
N GLY A 150 34.21 -13.30 -7.17
CA GLY A 150 33.79 -11.90 -7.04
C GLY A 150 32.47 -11.65 -6.31
N VAL A 151 32.10 -10.37 -6.33
CA VAL A 151 30.72 -9.91 -6.15
C VAL A 151 30.05 -9.97 -7.51
N LYS A 152 28.81 -10.47 -7.56
CA LYS A 152 28.01 -10.55 -8.76
C LYS A 152 26.57 -10.14 -8.46
N GLU A 153 25.96 -9.44 -9.40
CA GLU A 153 24.52 -9.25 -9.42
C GLU A 153 23.82 -10.56 -9.83
N LYS A 154 22.71 -10.91 -9.18
CA LYS A 154 21.94 -12.13 -9.47
C LYS A 154 20.45 -11.90 -9.23
N LYS A 155 19.58 -12.49 -10.08
CA LYS A 155 18.12 -12.44 -9.90
C LYS A 155 17.74 -13.23 -8.64
N VAL A 156 16.74 -12.76 -7.90
CA VAL A 156 16.28 -13.42 -6.67
C VAL A 156 15.77 -14.84 -6.92
N ALA A 157 15.20 -15.12 -8.10
CA ALA A 157 14.80 -16.49 -8.50
C ALA A 157 15.98 -17.47 -8.72
N ASP A 158 17.19 -16.97 -9.01
CA ASP A 158 18.38 -17.80 -9.28
C ASP A 158 19.17 -18.14 -8.00
N LEU A 159 18.77 -17.59 -6.85
CA LEU A 159 19.45 -17.77 -5.57
C LEU A 159 19.17 -19.16 -4.98
N ASN A 160 20.23 -19.82 -4.53
CA ASN A 160 20.18 -21.18 -3.98
C ASN A 160 20.70 -21.28 -2.53
N GLY A 161 21.16 -20.16 -1.95
CA GLY A 161 21.59 -20.08 -0.55
C GLY A 161 22.98 -20.64 -0.27
N SER A 162 23.73 -21.04 -1.32
CA SER A 162 25.17 -21.32 -1.20
C SER A 162 25.99 -20.02 -1.15
N GLU A 163 25.44 -18.95 -1.73
CA GLU A 163 25.99 -17.61 -1.75
C GLU A 163 25.89 -16.87 -0.40
N LEU A 164 26.52 -15.70 -0.32
CA LEU A 164 26.28 -14.67 0.69
C LEU A 164 25.77 -13.39 0.01
N ILE A 165 24.84 -12.67 0.64
CA ILE A 165 24.24 -11.42 0.13
C ILE A 165 24.84 -10.18 0.81
N ALA A 166 24.95 -9.08 0.07
CA ALA A 166 25.48 -7.81 0.57
C ALA A 166 24.51 -7.12 1.55
N VAL A 167 25.01 -6.74 2.73
CA VAL A 167 24.27 -6.10 3.82
C VAL A 167 25.08 -4.92 4.38
N PRO A 168 24.47 -3.74 4.66
CA PRO A 168 25.16 -2.61 5.28
C PRO A 168 25.58 -2.94 6.73
N ARG A 169 26.88 -2.80 6.98
CA ARG A 169 27.57 -2.96 8.26
C ARG A 169 27.59 -1.68 9.09
N ARG A 170 27.63 -0.53 8.42
CA ARG A 170 27.41 0.81 8.98
C ARG A 170 26.65 1.64 7.96
N LEU A 171 25.86 2.60 8.45
CA LEU A 171 25.22 3.61 7.61
C LEU A 171 25.96 4.95 7.78
N PRO A 172 26.07 5.77 6.71
CA PRO A 172 26.61 7.12 6.82
C PRO A 172 25.73 7.99 7.71
N HIS A 173 26.30 9.11 8.17
CA HIS A 173 25.64 10.02 9.10
C HIS A 173 26.06 11.46 8.82
N SER A 174 25.08 12.33 8.59
CA SER A 174 25.27 13.78 8.52
C SER A 174 24.33 14.45 9.51
N SER A 175 24.87 15.02 10.58
CA SER A 175 24.11 15.82 11.55
C SER A 175 23.60 17.10 10.89
N LYS A 176 22.28 17.27 10.83
CA LYS A 176 21.60 18.46 10.26
C LYS A 176 20.33 18.85 11.01
N SER A 177 20.14 18.41 12.26
CA SER A 177 18.96 18.81 13.05
C SER A 177 18.89 20.32 13.23
N THR A 178 17.83 20.92 12.68
CA THR A 178 17.46 22.33 12.83
C THR A 178 16.19 22.48 13.66
N LYS A 179 15.74 21.41 14.34
CA LYS A 179 14.54 21.40 15.18
C LYS A 179 14.72 22.41 16.31
N LYS A 180 13.99 23.53 16.22
CA LYS A 180 13.76 24.42 17.36
C LYS A 180 12.42 24.04 17.98
N PHE A 181 12.38 23.99 19.31
CA PHE A 181 11.16 23.81 20.07
C PHE A 181 10.48 25.16 20.29
N GLN A 182 9.15 25.15 20.32
CA GLN A 182 8.34 26.31 20.62
C GLN A 182 8.02 26.35 22.11
N ASP A 183 8.15 27.53 22.71
CA ASP A 183 7.62 27.81 24.04
C ASP A 183 6.09 27.58 24.10
N ILE A 184 5.61 27.34 25.31
CA ILE A 184 4.19 27.35 25.65
C ILE A 184 3.88 28.48 26.64
N PRO A 185 2.66 29.06 26.61
CA PRO A 185 2.27 30.05 27.60
C PRO A 185 2.09 29.40 28.98
N VAL A 186 3.03 29.61 29.89
CA VAL A 186 2.88 29.23 31.30
C VAL A 186 1.75 30.06 31.92
N GLU A 187 0.71 29.39 32.42
CA GLU A 187 -0.46 30.07 32.99
C GLU A 187 -0.08 30.76 34.30
N ARG A 188 -0.36 32.07 34.40
CA ARG A 188 -0.17 32.82 35.64
C ARG A 188 -1.11 32.30 36.71
N HIS A 189 -0.54 32.01 37.87
CA HIS A 189 -1.31 31.79 39.08
C HIS A 189 -1.37 33.07 39.89
N TYR A 190 -2.45 33.24 40.64
CA TYR A 190 -2.66 34.35 41.56
C TYR A 190 -2.79 33.79 42.98
N GLU A 191 -2.01 34.33 43.92
CA GLU A 191 -2.12 33.97 45.34
C GLU A 191 -3.15 34.87 46.02
N LEU A 192 -4.23 34.27 46.52
CA LEU A 192 -5.22 34.96 47.34
C LEU A 192 -4.84 34.79 48.81
N ASP A 193 -4.66 35.89 49.51
CA ASP A 193 -4.49 35.95 50.95
C ASP A 193 -5.81 35.64 51.70
N SER A 194 -5.89 35.90 53.01
CA SER A 194 -7.16 35.72 53.74
C SER A 194 -8.27 36.67 53.26
N GLU A 195 -7.95 37.93 52.98
CA GLU A 195 -8.94 38.96 52.66
C GLU A 195 -9.57 38.72 51.28
N LEU A 196 -8.75 38.39 50.27
CA LEU A 196 -9.21 38.07 48.92
C LEU A 196 -10.04 36.77 48.87
N ARG A 197 -9.71 35.77 49.71
CA ARG A 197 -10.51 34.53 49.85
C ARG A 197 -11.84 34.78 50.57
N ASP A 198 -11.85 35.64 51.59
CA ASP A 198 -13.07 36.01 52.31
C ASP A 198 -13.99 36.87 51.42
N ARG A 199 -13.46 37.86 50.69
CA ARG A 199 -14.20 38.65 49.68
C ARG A 199 -14.84 37.77 48.59
N LEU A 200 -14.13 36.76 48.10
CA LEU A 200 -14.68 35.79 47.14
C LEU A 200 -15.85 34.99 47.72
N ARG A 201 -15.74 34.52 48.97
CA ARG A 201 -16.84 33.84 49.67
C ARG A 201 -18.05 34.76 49.87
N GLU A 202 -17.81 35.98 50.31
CA GLU A 202 -18.85 37.00 50.52
C GLU A 202 -19.56 37.39 49.23
N ALA A 203 -18.84 37.56 48.10
CA ALA A 203 -19.46 37.87 46.82
C ALA A 203 -20.42 36.75 46.36
N ARG A 204 -20.02 35.49 46.50
CA ARG A 204 -20.89 34.34 46.23
C ARG A 204 -22.12 34.32 47.15
N GLU A 205 -21.93 34.56 48.44
CA GLU A 205 -23.03 34.53 49.43
C GLU A 205 -23.98 35.72 49.30
N ARG A 206 -23.48 36.90 48.93
CA ARG A 206 -24.27 38.09 48.60
C ARG A 206 -25.13 37.90 47.35
N ASN A 207 -24.62 37.16 46.36
CA ASN A 207 -25.38 36.74 45.17
C ASN A 207 -26.28 35.51 45.41
N ASN A 208 -26.27 34.94 46.63
CA ASN A 208 -27.03 33.75 47.03
C ASN A 208 -26.74 32.49 46.17
N ASP A 209 -25.58 32.43 45.52
CA ASP A 209 -25.12 31.28 44.73
C ASP A 209 -24.63 30.15 45.65
N THR A 210 -25.04 28.91 45.40
CA THR A 210 -24.31 27.75 45.96
C THR A 210 -23.04 27.51 45.15
N ARG A 211 -22.05 26.82 45.73
CA ARG A 211 -20.82 26.46 44.99
C ARG A 211 -21.09 25.62 43.74
N LYS A 212 -22.22 24.89 43.67
CA LYS A 212 -22.67 24.16 42.48
C LYS A 212 -23.27 25.05 41.39
N ASP A 213 -23.80 26.21 41.75
CA ASP A 213 -24.33 27.17 40.78
C ASP A 213 -23.18 27.96 40.14
N VAL A 214 -22.14 28.30 40.92
CA VAL A 214 -20.85 28.79 40.38
C VAL A 214 -20.24 27.78 39.41
N GLU A 215 -20.20 26.49 39.79
CA GLU A 215 -19.72 25.41 38.91
C GLU A 215 -20.51 25.33 37.61
N ARG A 216 -21.85 25.39 37.66
CA ARG A 216 -22.71 25.40 36.47
C ARG A 216 -22.54 26.64 35.59
N ARG A 217 -22.25 27.81 36.18
CA ARG A 217 -22.13 29.10 35.50
C ARG A 217 -20.73 29.39 34.96
N THR A 218 -19.68 28.75 35.49
CA THR A 218 -18.26 29.04 35.16
C THR A 218 -17.45 27.83 34.69
N GLY A 219 -17.92 26.60 34.94
CA GLY A 219 -17.13 25.37 34.79
C GLY A 219 -16.07 25.16 35.90
N VAL A 220 -15.99 26.03 36.91
CA VAL A 220 -15.06 25.86 38.04
C VAL A 220 -15.70 25.00 39.12
N LEU A 221 -15.24 23.75 39.23
CA LEU A 221 -15.75 22.72 40.15
C LEU A 221 -16.04 23.25 41.57
N ALA A 222 -17.20 22.95 42.15
CA ALA A 222 -17.60 23.39 43.49
C ALA A 222 -16.59 22.95 44.57
N GLY A 223 -15.97 21.78 44.39
CA GLY A 223 -14.91 21.26 45.26
C GLY A 223 -13.59 22.01 45.14
N TYR A 224 -13.28 22.61 43.98
CA TYR A 224 -12.11 23.48 43.81
C TYR A 224 -12.34 24.82 44.52
N LEU A 225 -13.50 25.44 44.30
CA LEU A 225 -13.90 26.68 44.97
C LEU A 225 -13.96 26.53 46.50
N ALA A 226 -14.55 25.43 47.00
CA ALA A 226 -14.63 25.15 48.43
C ALA A 226 -13.25 25.04 49.12
N ARG A 227 -12.21 24.61 48.40
CA ARG A 227 -10.85 24.55 48.95
C ARG A 227 -10.17 25.92 49.01
N ILE A 228 -10.51 26.83 48.09
CA ILE A 228 -10.04 28.22 48.11
C ILE A 228 -10.70 28.96 49.27
N GLU A 229 -12.03 28.93 49.38
CA GLU A 229 -12.78 29.62 50.46
C GLU A 229 -12.43 29.14 51.88
N ARG A 230 -11.80 27.97 52.04
CA ARG A 230 -11.32 27.41 53.32
C ARG A 230 -9.82 27.57 53.56
N GLY A 231 -9.06 28.16 52.64
CA GLY A 231 -7.60 28.26 52.74
C GLY A 231 -6.85 26.91 52.59
N GLU A 232 -7.51 25.88 52.06
CA GLU A 232 -6.90 24.58 51.71
C GLU A 232 -6.20 24.60 50.33
N ARG A 233 -6.28 25.75 49.64
CA ARG A 233 -5.58 26.09 48.40
C ARG A 233 -5.52 27.62 48.28
N ASN A 234 -4.33 28.20 48.36
CA ASN A 234 -4.17 29.66 48.34
C ASN A 234 -4.02 30.25 46.94
N SER A 235 -3.84 29.42 45.89
CA SER A 235 -3.52 29.91 44.54
C SER A 235 -4.43 29.35 43.44
N VAL A 236 -4.80 30.23 42.50
CA VAL A 236 -5.83 29.97 41.46
C VAL A 236 -5.23 30.09 40.06
N GLU A 237 -5.63 29.18 39.17
CA GLU A 237 -5.29 29.21 37.72
C GLU A 237 -5.95 30.46 37.08
N GLY A 238 -5.19 31.34 36.43
CA GLY A 238 -5.64 32.66 35.99
C GLY A 238 -6.90 32.67 35.10
N GLN A 239 -7.09 31.66 34.24
CA GLN A 239 -8.31 31.50 33.45
C GLN A 239 -9.53 31.14 34.30
N ARG A 240 -9.33 30.47 35.44
CA ARG A 240 -10.41 30.17 36.40
C ARG A 240 -10.77 31.39 37.23
N LEU A 241 -9.77 32.18 37.64
CA LEU A 241 -10.01 33.44 38.34
C LEU A 241 -10.84 34.38 37.45
N GLU A 242 -10.43 34.58 36.20
CA GLU A 242 -11.16 35.45 35.27
C GLU A 242 -12.61 34.96 34.99
N LYS A 243 -12.86 33.65 34.98
CA LYS A 243 -14.23 33.10 34.87
C LYS A 243 -15.08 33.38 36.12
N ILE A 244 -14.45 33.52 37.30
CA ILE A 244 -15.10 33.89 38.55
C ILE A 244 -15.33 35.41 38.61
N GLU A 245 -14.39 36.23 38.18
CA GLU A 245 -14.52 37.69 38.13
C GLU A 245 -15.54 38.16 37.07
N ARG A 246 -15.63 37.45 35.94
CA ARG A 246 -16.74 37.65 34.98
C ARG A 246 -18.12 37.30 35.54
N LEU A 247 -18.19 36.50 36.62
CA LEU A 247 -19.42 36.19 37.34
C LEU A 247 -19.69 37.18 38.49
N TYR A 248 -18.63 37.66 39.16
CA TYR A 248 -18.67 38.61 40.27
C TYR A 248 -17.78 39.81 39.94
N SER A 249 -18.27 40.70 39.08
CA SER A 249 -17.49 41.81 38.50
C SER A 249 -17.23 42.98 39.47
N ASP A 250 -17.53 42.80 40.76
CA ASP A 250 -17.05 43.63 41.86
C ASP A 250 -15.78 43.07 42.53
N LEU A 251 -15.28 41.92 42.08
CA LEU A 251 -14.01 41.32 42.48
C LEU A 251 -12.89 41.69 41.49
N ASN A 252 -11.98 42.58 41.89
CA ASN A 252 -10.75 42.90 41.17
C ASN A 252 -9.56 42.07 41.68
N ILE A 253 -9.78 40.80 42.02
CA ILE A 253 -8.79 39.96 42.73
C ILE A 253 -7.51 39.82 41.88
N LYS A 254 -7.62 39.76 40.57
CA LYS A 254 -6.51 39.64 39.59
C LYS A 254 -5.60 40.88 39.51
N ASP A 255 -6.08 42.04 39.97
CA ASP A 255 -5.29 43.29 40.06
C ASP A 255 -4.67 43.48 41.46
N GLU A 256 -5.23 42.81 42.49
CA GLU A 256 -4.82 42.93 43.90
C GLU A 256 -3.95 41.77 44.40
N ALA A 257 -4.07 40.58 43.81
CA ALA A 257 -3.34 39.37 44.18
C ALA A 257 -1.90 39.34 43.62
N GLU A 258 -0.95 38.87 44.43
CA GLU A 258 0.41 38.61 43.92
C GLU A 258 0.38 37.49 42.87
N PHE A 259 1.01 37.75 41.71
CA PHE A 259 1.13 36.74 40.66
C PHE A 259 2.35 35.83 40.92
N THR A 260 2.18 34.54 40.67
CA THR A 260 3.23 33.53 40.82
C THR A 260 3.19 32.55 39.65
N TYR A 261 4.32 31.91 39.36
CA TYR A 261 4.42 30.82 38.39
C TYR A 261 4.59 29.51 39.15
N LEU A 262 3.49 28.77 39.31
CA LEU A 262 3.49 27.49 40.01
C LEU A 262 4.14 26.40 39.16
N ASN A 263 5.22 25.82 39.67
CA ASN A 263 6.19 25.03 38.92
C ASN A 263 6.83 25.85 37.78
N PRO A 264 7.96 26.57 38.00
CA PRO A 264 8.84 26.89 36.89
C PRO A 264 9.21 25.60 36.17
N VAL A 265 9.16 25.63 34.84
CA VAL A 265 9.58 24.54 33.97
C VAL A 265 10.49 25.18 32.93
N ASP A 266 11.77 24.87 32.98
CA ASP A 266 12.70 25.33 31.95
C ASP A 266 12.43 24.54 30.68
N PHE A 267 12.22 25.21 29.55
CA PHE A 267 11.98 24.55 28.28
C PHE A 267 13.22 24.64 27.39
N PRO A 268 13.80 23.50 26.96
CA PRO A 268 14.92 23.52 26.04
C PRO A 268 14.43 24.04 24.68
N SER A 269 15.11 25.04 24.12
CA SER A 269 14.80 25.61 22.81
C SER A 269 15.28 24.74 21.64
N GLU A 270 16.24 23.84 21.90
CA GLU A 270 16.85 22.95 20.92
C GLU A 270 17.12 21.55 21.56
N PRO A 271 17.21 20.49 20.74
CA PRO A 271 17.64 19.15 21.16
C PRO A 271 18.94 19.12 21.97
N ASN A 272 19.03 18.20 22.94
CA ASN A 272 20.20 17.99 23.78
C ASN A 272 20.25 16.56 24.35
N LEU A 273 21.41 16.15 24.86
CA LEU A 273 21.69 14.76 25.25
C LEU A 273 20.73 14.21 26.32
N ASP A 274 20.46 14.99 27.37
CA ASP A 274 19.58 14.57 28.46
C ASP A 274 18.11 14.49 27.98
N LEU A 275 17.66 15.45 27.16
CA LEU A 275 16.32 15.42 26.55
C LEU A 275 16.14 14.20 25.63
N LEU A 276 17.13 13.88 24.79
CA LEU A 276 17.05 12.70 23.94
C LEU A 276 17.00 11.40 24.77
N GLN A 277 17.73 11.33 25.88
CA GLN A 277 17.63 10.19 26.80
C GLN A 277 16.23 10.09 27.44
N ILE A 278 15.62 11.21 27.85
CA ILE A 278 14.23 11.25 28.33
C ILE A 278 13.23 10.75 27.27
N ILE A 279 13.37 11.19 26.02
CA ILE A 279 12.51 10.75 24.90
C ILE A 279 12.68 9.24 24.68
N GLY A 280 13.92 8.74 24.70
CA GLY A 280 14.21 7.31 24.58
C GLY A 280 13.63 6.47 25.74
N TYR A 281 13.69 6.98 26.98
CA TYR A 281 13.02 6.34 28.12
C TYR A 281 11.50 6.36 27.99
N HIS A 282 10.92 7.44 27.45
CA HIS A 282 9.47 7.55 27.30
C HIS A 282 8.90 6.53 26.30
N ILE A 283 9.64 6.26 25.22
CA ILE A 283 9.27 5.25 24.20
C ILE A 283 9.36 3.80 24.74
N GLY A 284 10.04 3.57 25.87
CA GLY A 284 10.10 2.26 26.54
C GLY A 284 9.18 2.16 27.76
N ASP A 285 9.57 2.79 28.87
CA ASP A 285 8.88 2.66 30.18
C ASP A 285 7.89 3.80 30.46
N GLY A 286 7.65 4.70 29.49
CA GLY A 286 6.91 5.95 29.68
C GLY A 286 5.40 5.82 29.53
N THR A 287 4.65 6.66 30.24
CA THR A 287 3.23 6.88 29.95
C THR A 287 2.78 8.28 30.35
N PHE A 288 2.05 8.98 29.48
CA PHE A 288 1.27 10.16 29.84
C PHE A 288 0.01 9.78 30.65
N HIS A 289 0.22 9.37 31.90
CA HIS A 289 -0.84 8.87 32.81
C HIS A 289 -1.98 9.89 33.04
N SER A 290 -1.73 11.17 32.80
CA SER A 290 -2.77 12.20 32.64
C SER A 290 -2.19 13.45 31.98
N ASN A 291 -3.04 14.39 31.56
CA ASN A 291 -2.65 15.73 31.09
C ASN A 291 -1.95 16.63 32.14
N ARG A 292 -1.49 16.07 33.27
CA ARG A 292 -0.64 16.70 34.29
C ARG A 292 0.47 15.79 34.84
N CYS A 293 0.64 14.57 34.33
CA CYS A 293 1.59 13.61 34.89
C CYS A 293 2.19 12.65 33.84
N ILE A 294 3.52 12.63 33.77
CA ILE A 294 4.29 11.57 33.09
C ILE A 294 4.68 10.54 34.15
N ARG A 295 4.53 9.25 33.83
CA ARG A 295 4.92 8.13 34.69
C ARG A 295 6.00 7.27 34.04
N PHE A 296 6.84 6.66 34.88
CA PHE A 296 7.74 5.56 34.56
C PHE A 296 7.71 4.52 35.70
N GLU A 297 7.87 3.23 35.39
CA GLU A 297 7.85 2.13 36.38
C GLU A 297 9.05 1.18 36.17
N ASP A 298 9.76 0.78 37.24
CA ASP A 298 10.94 -0.13 37.18
C ASP A 298 11.11 -0.91 38.50
N GLU A 299 11.55 -2.17 38.44
CA GLU A 299 12.02 -2.95 39.60
C GLU A 299 13.20 -2.28 40.35
N ARG A 300 13.93 -1.37 39.69
CA ARG A 300 15.21 -0.81 40.12
C ARG A 300 15.10 0.67 40.48
N LYS A 301 14.92 1.00 41.76
CA LYS A 301 14.87 2.39 42.25
C LYS A 301 16.03 3.28 41.77
N GLU A 302 17.25 2.72 41.66
CA GLU A 302 18.45 3.45 41.18
C GLU A 302 18.34 3.98 39.74
N ILE A 303 17.40 3.45 38.94
CA ILE A 303 17.15 3.87 37.55
C ILE A 303 16.18 5.06 37.52
N LEU A 304 15.08 4.95 38.27
CA LEU A 304 14.12 6.04 38.44
C LEU A 304 14.73 7.28 39.15
N GLU A 305 15.76 7.08 39.97
CA GLU A 305 16.57 8.17 40.54
C GLU A 305 17.38 8.91 39.46
N GLU A 306 17.90 8.24 38.43
CA GLU A 306 18.51 8.92 37.28
C GLU A 306 17.46 9.55 36.37
N TYR A 307 16.30 8.91 36.14
CA TYR A 307 15.20 9.50 35.37
C TYR A 307 14.75 10.83 36.02
N SER A 308 14.54 10.84 37.34
CA SER A 308 14.21 12.07 38.07
C SER A 308 15.36 13.08 38.09
N SER A 309 16.61 12.66 37.87
CA SER A 309 17.76 13.55 37.75
C SER A 309 17.82 14.19 36.36
N LEU A 310 17.52 13.43 35.29
CA LEU A 310 17.37 13.92 33.92
C LEU A 310 16.27 14.99 33.82
N PHE A 311 15.07 14.73 34.33
CA PHE A 311 14.00 15.75 34.36
C PHE A 311 14.39 17.01 35.16
N LYS A 312 15.21 16.86 36.22
CA LYS A 312 15.74 17.99 36.98
C LYS A 312 16.87 18.75 36.27
N ARG A 313 17.61 18.11 35.35
CA ARG A 313 18.63 18.78 34.50
C ARG A 313 18.02 19.51 33.30
N VAL A 314 16.98 18.94 32.68
CA VAL A 314 16.38 19.48 31.44
C VAL A 314 15.26 20.49 31.71
N PHE A 315 14.44 20.26 32.74
CA PHE A 315 13.18 20.98 32.96
C PHE A 315 13.05 21.64 34.34
N ASP A 316 14.12 21.62 35.14
CA ASP A 316 14.15 21.92 36.58
C ASP A 316 13.15 21.11 37.46
N LEU A 317 12.49 20.08 36.91
CA LEU A 317 11.45 19.31 37.58
C LEU A 317 11.97 18.02 38.23
N SER A 318 11.85 17.91 39.56
CA SER A 318 12.05 16.66 40.29
C SER A 318 10.74 15.86 40.41
N GLY A 319 10.79 14.55 40.16
CA GLY A 319 9.66 13.64 40.35
C GLY A 319 9.52 13.11 41.76
N LYS A 320 8.45 12.33 41.98
CA LYS A 320 8.24 11.55 43.21
C LYS A 320 8.29 10.06 42.88
N ILE A 321 9.20 9.35 43.53
CA ILE A 321 9.31 7.88 43.46
C ILE A 321 8.49 7.27 44.59
N HIS A 322 7.66 6.28 44.25
CA HIS A 322 6.83 5.51 45.16
C HIS A 322 7.23 4.03 45.08
N ASP A 323 7.02 3.30 46.18
CA ASP A 323 7.16 1.84 46.25
C ASP A 323 5.79 1.18 46.01
N ARG A 324 5.76 0.08 45.26
CA ARG A 324 4.56 -0.71 44.94
C ARG A 324 4.91 -2.19 44.78
N ASP A 325 4.77 -2.97 45.86
CA ASP A 325 4.68 -4.44 45.86
C ASP A 325 5.54 -5.16 44.79
N GLY A 326 6.84 -4.86 44.77
CA GLY A 326 7.84 -5.49 43.89
C GLY A 326 8.45 -4.58 42.82
N HIS A 327 7.90 -3.39 42.58
CA HIS A 327 8.47 -2.37 41.68
C HIS A 327 8.35 -0.96 42.26
N PHE A 328 9.00 0.00 41.61
CA PHE A 328 8.96 1.41 41.95
C PHE A 328 8.29 2.21 40.83
N VAL A 329 7.66 3.34 41.19
CA VAL A 329 6.91 4.20 40.26
C VAL A 329 7.34 5.65 40.41
N LEU A 330 7.85 6.25 39.34
CA LEU A 330 8.20 7.67 39.25
C LEU A 330 7.04 8.45 38.62
N ASN A 331 6.56 9.49 39.30
CA ASN A 331 5.58 10.43 38.74
C ASN A 331 6.21 11.84 38.61
N ILE A 332 6.40 12.31 37.37
CA ILE A 332 6.73 13.71 37.05
C ILE A 332 5.41 14.49 36.91
N ASN A 333 5.14 15.42 37.82
CA ASN A 333 3.84 16.10 37.92
C ASN A 333 3.93 17.56 37.45
N SER A 334 3.59 17.82 36.19
CA SER A 334 3.46 19.18 35.63
C SER A 334 2.49 19.15 34.44
N LYS A 335 1.56 20.13 34.37
CA LYS A 335 0.73 20.33 33.16
C LYS A 335 1.58 20.87 32.02
N PHE A 336 2.31 21.95 32.29
CA PHE A 336 3.14 22.64 31.30
C PHE A 336 4.15 21.70 30.63
N LEU A 337 4.71 20.73 31.35
CA LEU A 337 5.59 19.73 30.74
C LEU A 337 4.86 18.85 29.72
N VAL A 338 3.65 18.38 30.03
CA VAL A 338 2.85 17.55 29.11
C VAL A 338 2.42 18.37 27.90
N ASP A 339 1.87 19.57 28.12
CA ASP A 339 1.46 20.51 27.06
C ASP A 339 2.63 20.87 26.13
N TRP A 340 3.86 20.97 26.66
CA TRP A 340 5.05 21.24 25.86
C TRP A 340 5.44 20.05 25.00
N PHE A 341 5.41 18.83 25.54
CA PHE A 341 5.65 17.61 24.74
C PHE A 341 4.57 17.44 23.67
N GLU A 342 3.30 17.65 24.00
CA GLU A 342 2.15 17.56 23.07
C GLU A 342 2.33 18.51 21.88
N LYS A 343 2.75 19.75 22.14
CA LYS A 343 3.00 20.76 21.11
C LYS A 343 4.25 20.49 20.27
N ASN A 344 5.32 19.95 20.86
CA ASN A 344 6.66 19.91 20.24
C ASN A 344 7.05 18.55 19.66
N ILE A 345 6.56 17.47 20.26
CA ILE A 345 6.89 16.07 19.96
C ILE A 345 5.60 15.21 20.08
N PRO A 346 4.57 15.50 19.26
CA PRO A 346 3.27 14.82 19.33
C PRO A 346 3.34 13.31 19.09
N ASP A 347 4.41 12.81 18.45
CA ASP A 347 4.66 11.38 18.25
C ASP A 347 4.66 10.54 19.54
N LEU A 348 4.96 11.17 20.69
CA LEU A 348 4.95 10.52 22.00
C LEU A 348 3.53 10.34 22.59
N PHE A 349 2.50 10.85 21.92
CA PHE A 349 1.08 10.72 22.32
C PHE A 349 0.31 9.71 21.46
N LYS A 350 0.98 9.07 20.48
CA LYS A 350 0.44 7.94 19.70
C LYS A 350 0.14 6.75 20.63
N LEU A 351 -0.83 5.91 20.26
CA LEU A 351 -1.27 4.79 21.09
C LEU A 351 -0.21 3.68 21.18
N THR A 352 -0.31 2.82 22.20
CA THR A 352 0.58 1.66 22.33
C THR A 352 0.41 0.70 21.14
N GLY A 353 1.48 0.44 20.41
CA GLY A 353 1.51 -0.23 19.10
C GLY A 353 1.67 0.72 17.90
N GLU A 354 1.43 2.02 18.06
CA GLU A 354 1.57 3.08 17.04
C GLU A 354 2.76 4.01 17.34
N GLU A 355 3.57 3.71 18.36
CA GLU A 355 4.65 4.58 18.82
C GLU A 355 5.71 4.81 17.73
N GLU A 356 6.23 6.04 17.64
CA GLU A 356 7.11 6.43 16.55
C GLU A 356 8.33 7.21 17.04
N ILE A 357 9.49 6.96 16.42
CA ILE A 357 10.68 7.78 16.64
C ILE A 357 10.45 9.14 15.97
N PRO A 358 10.47 10.27 16.70
CA PRO A 358 10.30 11.59 16.11
C PRO A 358 11.33 11.86 15.02
N GLU A 359 10.90 12.35 13.86
CA GLU A 359 11.71 12.48 12.64
C GLU A 359 13.08 13.16 12.87
N PHE A 360 13.11 14.22 13.71
CA PHE A 360 14.33 14.97 13.99
C PHE A 360 15.43 14.13 14.65
N VAL A 361 15.10 13.03 15.34
CA VAL A 361 16.08 12.14 15.99
C VAL A 361 16.99 11.49 14.97
N PHE A 362 16.50 11.14 13.77
CA PHE A 362 17.35 10.58 12.71
C PHE A 362 18.40 11.58 12.19
N LYS A 363 18.14 12.89 12.37
CA LYS A 363 18.90 14.04 11.86
C LYS A 363 19.77 14.73 12.92
N SER A 364 19.58 14.41 14.20
CA SER A 364 20.44 14.81 15.34
C SER A 364 21.87 14.25 15.23
N SER A 365 22.77 14.72 16.09
CA SER A 365 24.17 14.25 16.20
C SER A 365 24.30 12.80 16.67
N LYS A 366 25.49 12.20 16.54
CA LYS A 366 25.75 10.82 17.02
C LYS A 366 25.66 10.71 18.54
N GLU A 367 26.01 11.78 19.24
CA GLU A 367 26.00 11.90 20.68
C GLU A 367 24.55 11.90 21.18
N GLU A 368 23.68 12.71 20.56
CA GLU A 368 22.23 12.74 20.82
C GLU A 368 21.56 11.41 20.51
N ILE A 369 21.84 10.80 19.34
CA ILE A 369 21.28 9.49 18.97
C ILE A 369 21.77 8.39 19.93
N SER A 370 23.02 8.45 20.41
CA SER A 370 23.51 7.53 21.45
C SER A 370 22.74 7.69 22.76
N SER A 371 22.47 8.92 23.18
CA SER A 371 21.70 9.21 24.40
C SER A 371 20.25 8.71 24.27
N PHE A 372 19.62 8.93 23.12
CA PHE A 372 18.30 8.38 22.78
C PHE A 372 18.28 6.84 22.83
N LEU A 373 19.22 6.18 22.14
CA LEU A 373 19.34 4.72 22.16
C LEU A 373 19.63 4.19 23.57
N LYS A 374 20.40 4.92 24.37
CA LYS A 374 20.69 4.56 25.76
C LYS A 374 19.43 4.54 26.61
N GLY A 375 18.56 5.55 26.47
CA GLY A 375 17.24 5.57 27.13
C GLY A 375 16.43 4.31 26.79
N ILE A 376 16.29 4.01 25.50
CA ILE A 376 15.59 2.84 24.98
C ILE A 376 16.19 1.51 25.50
N PHE A 377 17.52 1.38 25.58
CA PHE A 377 18.17 0.16 26.05
C PHE A 377 18.23 0.02 27.59
N ASP A 378 18.24 1.10 28.37
CA ASP A 378 18.18 1.01 29.84
C ASP A 378 16.77 0.64 30.36
N ALA A 379 15.74 0.97 29.58
CA ALA A 379 14.39 0.42 29.63
C ALA A 379 14.37 -1.04 29.10
N GLU A 380 13.91 -1.23 27.86
CA GLU A 380 13.60 -2.50 27.18
C GLU A 380 14.81 -3.40 26.82
N GLY A 381 16.03 -2.88 26.98
CA GLY A 381 17.26 -3.62 26.66
C GLY A 381 17.74 -4.57 27.78
N GLY A 382 18.38 -5.68 27.43
CA GLY A 382 18.87 -6.68 28.38
C GLY A 382 20.18 -7.35 28.00
N VAL A 383 20.85 -7.97 28.98
CA VAL A 383 22.13 -8.68 28.78
C VAL A 383 21.97 -10.17 29.10
N ALA A 384 21.81 -11.00 28.07
CA ALA A 384 21.61 -12.43 28.18
C ALA A 384 22.95 -13.19 28.19
N SER A 385 23.71 -13.10 29.28
CA SER A 385 25.08 -13.64 29.38
C SER A 385 25.24 -15.14 29.11
N LYS A 386 24.16 -15.95 29.16
CA LYS A 386 24.17 -17.36 28.74
C LYS A 386 24.11 -17.52 27.20
N ALA A 387 23.25 -16.75 26.54
CA ALA A 387 23.09 -16.72 25.08
C ALA A 387 24.20 -15.90 24.37
N ARG A 388 25.05 -15.21 25.14
CA ARG A 388 26.15 -14.35 24.70
C ARG A 388 25.72 -13.15 23.85
N GLN A 389 24.63 -12.49 24.24
CA GLN A 389 24.08 -11.35 23.51
C GLN A 389 23.58 -10.23 24.45
N VAL A 390 23.68 -8.99 23.98
CA VAL A 390 22.75 -7.91 24.36
C VAL A 390 21.51 -8.05 23.50
N TYR A 391 20.34 -7.68 24.02
CA TYR A 391 19.09 -7.67 23.27
C TYR A 391 18.22 -6.47 23.62
N ILE A 392 17.22 -6.22 22.80
CA ILE A 392 16.02 -5.41 23.12
C ILE A 392 14.80 -6.17 22.57
N ALA A 393 13.64 -6.03 23.21
CA ALA A 393 12.38 -6.62 22.78
C ALA A 393 11.27 -5.56 22.81
N MET A 394 10.40 -5.53 21.79
CA MET A 394 9.27 -4.59 21.71
C MET A 394 8.08 -5.24 20.97
N THR A 395 6.87 -4.69 21.09
CA THR A 395 5.67 -5.15 20.36
C THR A 395 5.43 -4.44 19.02
N ASN A 396 6.08 -3.30 18.78
CA ASN A 396 5.96 -2.51 17.56
C ASN A 396 7.10 -2.86 16.57
N GLU A 397 6.75 -3.40 15.39
CA GLU A 397 7.73 -3.85 14.39
C GLU A 397 8.43 -2.67 13.69
N SER A 398 7.70 -1.58 13.42
CA SER A 398 8.22 -0.37 12.76
C SER A 398 9.26 0.32 13.65
N LEU A 399 8.91 0.54 14.92
CA LEU A 399 9.79 1.15 15.91
C LEU A 399 11.08 0.36 16.12
N ILE A 400 11.00 -0.96 16.30
CA ILE A 400 12.22 -1.76 16.53
C ILE A 400 13.09 -1.86 15.27
N LYS A 401 12.50 -1.91 14.07
CA LYS A 401 13.25 -1.77 12.81
C LYS A 401 13.92 -0.40 12.76
N LYS A 402 13.22 0.70 13.04
CA LYS A 402 13.78 2.07 13.13
C LYS A 402 14.96 2.18 14.12
N ILE A 403 14.89 1.53 15.29
CA ILE A 403 16.01 1.40 16.24
C ILE A 403 17.22 0.68 15.62
N GLN A 404 16.99 -0.36 14.81
CA GLN A 404 18.04 -1.10 14.10
C GLN A 404 18.82 -0.22 13.11
N TYR A 405 18.14 0.63 12.34
CA TYR A 405 18.78 1.59 11.44
C TYR A 405 19.64 2.61 12.22
N LEU A 406 19.19 3.06 13.39
CA LEU A 406 19.98 3.96 14.26
C LEU A 406 21.23 3.28 14.82
N LEU A 407 21.16 2.01 15.23
CA LEU A 407 22.33 1.22 15.67
C LEU A 407 23.41 1.13 14.57
N LEU A 408 23.02 1.02 13.30
CA LEU A 408 23.94 0.98 12.16
C LEU A 408 24.64 2.33 11.90
N LYS A 409 24.12 3.48 12.36
CA LYS A 409 24.86 4.76 12.33
C LYS A 409 26.12 4.74 13.23
N PHE A 410 26.25 3.74 14.13
CA PHE A 410 27.45 3.44 14.93
C PHE A 410 28.19 2.18 14.44
N GLY A 411 27.71 1.53 13.38
CA GLY A 411 28.18 0.23 12.93
C GLY A 411 27.94 -0.90 13.97
N ILE A 412 26.86 -0.81 14.74
CA ILE A 412 26.44 -1.87 15.66
C ILE A 412 25.48 -2.78 14.90
N LEU A 413 25.98 -3.94 14.46
CA LEU A 413 25.15 -4.99 13.88
C LEU A 413 24.24 -5.58 14.95
N SER A 414 22.98 -5.83 14.59
CA SER A 414 22.05 -6.58 15.44
C SER A 414 21.14 -7.49 14.61
N THR A 415 21.01 -8.73 15.05
CA THR A 415 20.17 -9.76 14.44
C THR A 415 18.70 -9.51 14.78
N PHE A 416 17.82 -9.41 13.78
CA PHE A 416 16.38 -9.25 13.97
C PHE A 416 15.70 -10.61 14.15
N ARG A 417 14.60 -10.64 14.93
CA ARG A 417 13.74 -11.82 15.07
C ARG A 417 12.33 -11.46 15.48
N ARG A 418 11.34 -11.95 14.73
CA ARG A 418 9.95 -12.05 15.16
C ARG A 418 9.75 -13.32 16.00
N GLU A 419 9.30 -13.17 17.25
CA GLU A 419 8.83 -14.27 18.09
C GLU A 419 7.30 -14.22 18.17
N LYS A 420 6.65 -15.10 17.40
CA LYS A 420 5.20 -15.31 17.48
C LYS A 420 4.81 -15.89 18.83
N LYS A 421 3.96 -15.20 19.58
CA LYS A 421 3.46 -15.69 20.87
C LYS A 421 2.26 -16.61 20.68
N ARG A 422 1.94 -17.41 21.71
CA ARG A 422 0.72 -18.25 21.74
C ARG A 422 -0.38 -17.49 22.46
N ARG A 423 -1.55 -17.41 21.83
CA ARG A 423 -2.89 -16.99 22.31
C ARG A 423 -2.93 -15.89 23.40
N ASN A 424 -3.57 -14.76 23.08
CA ASN A 424 -3.82 -13.62 23.98
C ASN A 424 -2.56 -12.80 24.35
N TRP A 425 -1.54 -12.77 23.48
CA TRP A 425 -0.42 -11.84 23.57
C TRP A 425 0.05 -11.42 22.18
N ASN A 426 0.37 -10.12 22.02
CA ASN A 426 0.93 -9.57 20.78
C ASN A 426 2.28 -10.25 20.43
N ASP A 427 2.55 -10.38 19.13
CA ASP A 427 3.87 -10.78 18.62
C ASP A 427 4.95 -9.87 19.22
N SER A 428 6.10 -10.46 19.59
CA SER A 428 7.23 -9.70 20.12
C SER A 428 8.41 -9.77 19.17
N TYR A 429 8.93 -8.60 18.81
CA TYR A 429 10.06 -8.42 17.92
C TYR A 429 11.31 -8.15 18.77
N LYS A 430 12.46 -8.65 18.32
CA LYS A 430 13.71 -8.56 19.08
C LYS A 430 14.90 -8.25 18.19
N LEU A 431 15.81 -7.44 18.70
CA LEU A 431 17.16 -7.27 18.16
C LEU A 431 18.17 -7.94 19.09
N PHE A 432 19.20 -8.57 18.54
CA PHE A 432 20.29 -9.21 19.29
C PHE A 432 21.66 -8.74 18.81
N ILE A 433 22.42 -8.08 19.69
CA ILE A 433 23.83 -7.73 19.44
C ILE A 433 24.69 -8.83 20.05
N ASN A 434 25.31 -9.65 19.21
CA ASN A 434 26.00 -10.88 19.62
C ASN A 434 27.47 -10.98 19.15
N ASP A 435 27.92 -10.14 18.21
CA ASP A 435 29.31 -10.12 17.76
C ASP A 435 30.21 -9.21 18.63
N GLN A 436 31.50 -9.54 18.72
CA GLN A 436 32.41 -8.83 19.63
C GLN A 436 32.72 -7.39 19.16
N LYS A 437 32.69 -7.10 17.85
CA LYS A 437 32.93 -5.74 17.33
C LYS A 437 31.73 -4.85 17.65
N SER A 438 30.51 -5.32 17.42
CA SER A 438 29.28 -4.58 17.76
C SER A 438 29.02 -4.50 19.26
N LEU A 439 29.34 -5.53 20.06
CA LEU A 439 29.28 -5.45 21.53
C LEU A 439 30.28 -4.43 22.11
N LYS A 440 31.49 -4.33 21.53
CA LYS A 440 32.48 -3.29 21.89
C LYS A 440 31.98 -1.90 21.49
N ARG A 441 31.42 -1.73 20.27
CA ARG A 441 30.82 -0.47 19.80
C ARG A 441 29.63 -0.05 20.68
N PHE A 442 28.72 -0.97 21.01
CA PHE A 442 27.60 -0.73 21.91
C PHE A 442 28.07 -0.25 23.29
N LYS A 443 29.07 -0.92 23.90
CA LYS A 443 29.66 -0.47 25.16
C LYS A 443 30.31 0.94 25.06
N ASN A 444 30.91 1.27 23.92
CA ASN A 444 31.67 2.51 23.77
C ASN A 444 30.79 3.73 23.41
N HIS A 445 29.59 3.52 22.88
CA HIS A 445 28.70 4.60 22.43
C HIS A 445 27.40 4.71 23.24
N ILE A 446 26.76 3.58 23.59
CA ILE A 446 25.40 3.56 24.15
C ILE A 446 25.42 3.13 25.64
N ASP A 447 26.10 2.02 25.94
CA ASP A 447 26.22 1.41 27.27
C ASP A 447 24.90 1.11 28.00
N PHE A 448 24.95 1.00 29.34
CA PHE A 448 23.81 0.97 30.24
C PHE A 448 24.12 1.81 31.49
N THR A 449 23.23 2.77 31.82
CA THR A 449 23.12 3.46 33.11
C THR A 449 23.04 2.45 34.26
N ALA A 450 22.30 1.36 34.06
CA ALA A 450 22.16 0.29 35.02
C ALA A 450 23.49 -0.43 35.29
N LYS A 451 24.16 -0.10 36.41
CA LYS A 451 25.43 -0.70 36.87
C LYS A 451 25.39 -2.24 36.89
N GLY A 452 24.22 -2.82 37.12
CA GLY A 452 23.95 -4.26 37.01
C GLY A 452 23.95 -4.81 35.57
N LYS A 453 23.34 -4.11 34.60
CA LYS A 453 23.39 -4.46 33.16
C LYS A 453 24.83 -4.28 32.64
N GLN A 454 25.48 -3.15 32.96
CA GLN A 454 26.86 -2.84 32.51
C GLN A 454 27.90 -3.88 32.96
N LYS A 455 27.90 -4.29 34.24
CA LYS A 455 28.77 -5.37 34.75
C LYS A 455 28.53 -6.74 34.09
N ARG A 456 27.35 -6.96 33.48
CA ARG A 456 27.06 -8.17 32.67
C ARG A 456 27.58 -8.02 31.24
N LEU A 457 27.56 -6.80 30.68
CA LEU A 457 28.12 -6.47 29.36
C LEU A 457 29.66 -6.62 29.35
N ASP A 458 30.35 -6.12 30.38
CA ASP A 458 31.80 -6.31 30.54
C ASP A 458 32.20 -7.80 30.52
N LYS A 459 31.52 -8.59 31.33
CA LYS A 459 31.71 -10.06 31.44
C LYS A 459 31.24 -10.83 30.21
N LEU A 460 30.46 -10.20 29.33
CA LEU A 460 30.04 -10.75 28.05
C LEU A 460 31.12 -10.55 26.99
N ILE A 461 31.63 -9.32 26.81
CA ILE A 461 32.64 -8.99 25.79
C ILE A 461 33.89 -9.88 25.89
N GLN A 462 34.29 -10.23 27.12
CA GLN A 462 35.40 -11.16 27.43
C GLN A 462 35.16 -12.62 27.01
N LYS A 463 33.94 -12.99 26.60
CA LYS A 463 33.54 -14.38 26.28
C LYS A 463 33.15 -14.59 24.81
N THR A 464 33.23 -13.56 23.98
CA THR A 464 32.73 -13.58 22.59
C THR A 464 33.83 -13.88 21.55
N GLU A 465 35.10 -14.01 21.95
CA GLU A 465 36.28 -14.05 21.06
C GLU A 465 36.35 -15.20 20.04
N ASN A 466 35.46 -16.19 20.09
CA ASN A 466 35.48 -17.35 19.18
C ASN A 466 34.05 -17.79 18.79
N LEU A 467 33.17 -16.85 18.45
CA LEU A 467 31.87 -17.16 17.83
C LEU A 467 31.96 -17.09 16.30
N ASN A 468 31.40 -18.10 15.62
CA ASN A 468 31.22 -18.09 14.17
C ASN A 468 29.88 -17.41 13.85
N PHE A 469 29.92 -16.26 13.19
CA PHE A 469 28.72 -15.52 12.78
C PHE A 469 28.19 -16.00 11.42
N ARG A 470 26.94 -15.67 11.12
CA ARG A 470 26.29 -15.92 9.83
C ARG A 470 26.71 -14.90 8.73
N TYR A 471 27.84 -14.21 8.89
CA TYR A 471 28.35 -13.25 7.91
C TYR A 471 29.90 -13.28 7.81
N SER A 472 30.42 -12.70 6.72
CA SER A 472 31.84 -12.51 6.41
C SER A 472 32.09 -11.04 6.04
N SER A 473 33.23 -10.45 6.40
CA SER A 473 33.58 -9.10 5.90
C SER A 473 34.15 -9.14 4.46
N SER A 474 34.66 -10.28 3.99
CA SER A 474 35.15 -10.45 2.60
C SER A 474 34.20 -11.31 1.76
N PRO A 475 33.99 -11.00 0.47
CA PRO A 475 33.20 -11.83 -0.43
C PRO A 475 33.90 -13.16 -0.80
N TYR A 476 35.21 -13.26 -0.56
CA TYR A 476 36.03 -14.35 -1.09
C TYR A 476 36.05 -15.61 -0.21
N LYS A 477 36.02 -16.78 -0.85
CA LYS A 477 36.34 -18.07 -0.23
C LYS A 477 37.84 -18.20 0.03
N MET A 478 38.23 -18.99 1.03
CA MET A 478 39.65 -19.27 1.33
C MET A 478 40.39 -19.85 0.13
N ASN A 479 39.77 -20.72 -0.66
CA ASN A 479 40.34 -21.22 -1.93
C ASN A 479 40.84 -20.07 -2.83
N TYR A 480 40.00 -19.07 -3.07
CA TYR A 480 40.32 -17.95 -3.97
C TYR A 480 41.45 -17.08 -3.40
N LEU A 481 41.35 -16.71 -2.12
CA LEU A 481 42.40 -15.96 -1.43
C LEU A 481 43.74 -16.72 -1.41
N TYR A 482 43.69 -18.03 -1.19
CA TYR A 482 44.86 -18.90 -1.21
C TYR A 482 45.51 -18.92 -2.59
N HIS A 483 44.77 -19.32 -3.63
CA HIS A 483 45.35 -19.60 -4.94
C HIS A 483 45.89 -18.36 -5.65
N ASN A 484 45.27 -17.19 -5.46
CA ASN A 484 45.68 -15.95 -6.14
C ASN A 484 46.68 -15.11 -5.32
N TYR A 485 46.57 -15.09 -3.99
CA TYR A 485 47.38 -14.19 -3.15
C TYR A 485 48.31 -14.94 -2.18
N LEU A 486 47.80 -15.90 -1.39
CA LEU A 486 48.54 -16.42 -0.22
C LEU A 486 49.47 -17.63 -0.52
N LYS A 487 49.27 -18.33 -1.65
CA LYS A 487 50.01 -19.56 -2.04
C LYS A 487 51.53 -19.36 -2.10
N HIS A 488 51.99 -18.14 -2.37
CA HIS A 488 53.40 -17.78 -2.55
C HIS A 488 53.94 -16.92 -1.38
N THR A 489 53.36 -17.07 -0.20
CA THR A 489 53.68 -16.31 1.04
C THR A 489 53.93 -17.24 2.23
N ASP A 490 54.43 -16.70 3.34
CA ASP A 490 54.69 -17.45 4.59
C ASP A 490 53.42 -18.05 5.23
N VAL A 491 52.24 -17.51 4.88
CA VAL A 491 50.93 -18.03 5.27
C VAL A 491 50.38 -19.09 4.31
N SER A 492 51.18 -19.59 3.36
CA SER A 492 50.87 -20.77 2.52
C SER A 492 50.58 -22.06 3.32
N THR A 493 50.87 -22.08 4.63
CA THR A 493 50.43 -23.14 5.55
C THR A 493 48.91 -23.18 5.81
N TYR A 494 48.18 -22.10 5.54
CA TYR A 494 46.71 -22.10 5.58
C TYR A 494 46.15 -22.80 4.33
N LYS A 495 45.81 -24.10 4.47
CA LYS A 495 45.21 -24.90 3.40
C LYS A 495 44.00 -24.24 2.74
N SER A 496 43.91 -24.37 1.41
CA SER A 496 42.70 -24.17 0.63
C SER A 496 41.50 -24.88 1.27
N SER A 497 40.39 -24.15 1.41
CA SER A 497 39.08 -24.67 1.79
C SER A 497 37.99 -23.90 1.04
N ASP A 498 36.92 -24.59 0.62
CA ASP A 498 35.82 -23.95 -0.15
C ASP A 498 34.83 -23.19 0.75
N SER A 499 35.37 -22.39 1.67
CA SER A 499 34.65 -21.73 2.74
C SER A 499 35.04 -20.26 2.82
N TYR A 500 34.06 -19.37 2.95
CA TYR A 500 34.28 -17.96 3.29
C TYR A 500 35.12 -17.79 4.56
N CYS A 501 35.93 -16.73 4.60
CA CYS A 501 36.83 -16.46 5.71
C CYS A 501 36.17 -15.57 6.77
N SER A 502 36.04 -16.06 8.01
CA SER A 502 35.65 -15.20 9.13
C SER A 502 36.72 -14.11 9.38
N ASP A 503 36.29 -12.95 9.88
CA ASP A 503 37.15 -11.81 10.24
C ASP A 503 38.41 -12.26 11.00
N MET A 504 38.24 -13.07 12.05
CA MET A 504 39.35 -13.58 12.87
C MET A 504 40.35 -14.43 12.07
N LYS A 505 39.94 -15.10 10.98
CA LYS A 505 40.85 -15.84 10.09
C LYS A 505 41.66 -14.88 9.21
N LEU A 506 41.02 -13.83 8.69
CA LEU A 506 41.64 -12.75 7.92
C LEU A 506 42.64 -11.93 8.76
N GLU A 507 42.24 -11.54 9.97
CA GLU A 507 43.10 -10.88 10.96
C GLU A 507 44.32 -11.75 11.31
N ARG A 508 44.14 -13.08 11.46
CA ARG A 508 45.26 -14.03 11.67
C ARG A 508 46.11 -14.31 10.43
N ILE A 509 45.69 -13.87 9.24
CA ILE A 509 46.47 -13.92 8.01
C ILE A 509 47.34 -12.65 7.91
N ILE A 510 46.76 -11.45 8.09
CA ILE A 510 47.51 -10.18 8.15
C ILE A 510 48.62 -10.25 9.21
N ASN A 511 48.29 -10.65 10.44
CA ASN A 511 49.23 -10.76 11.56
C ASN A 511 50.32 -11.85 11.39
N LYS A 512 50.39 -12.53 10.25
CA LYS A 512 51.40 -13.55 9.92
C LYS A 512 52.07 -13.36 8.55
N LEU A 513 51.67 -12.35 7.77
CA LEU A 513 52.34 -11.98 6.52
C LEU A 513 53.62 -11.19 6.87
N ASP A 514 54.73 -11.90 7.07
CA ASP A 514 56.00 -11.33 7.55
C ASP A 514 56.95 -11.01 6.39
N GLY A 515 56.55 -10.03 5.58
CA GLY A 515 57.25 -9.58 4.38
C GLY A 515 56.54 -8.41 3.70
N ASP A 516 57.10 -7.93 2.58
CA ASP A 516 56.47 -6.90 1.75
C ASP A 516 55.35 -7.50 0.90
N TYR A 517 54.22 -7.69 1.56
CA TYR A 517 52.94 -8.12 1.00
C TYR A 517 51.90 -7.02 1.24
N SER A 518 52.31 -5.77 1.03
CA SER A 518 51.51 -4.54 1.21
C SER A 518 50.15 -4.65 0.53
N GLU A 519 50.11 -4.89 -0.79
CA GLU A 519 48.87 -5.08 -1.57
C GLU A 519 47.90 -6.12 -0.99
N ILE A 520 48.42 -7.22 -0.43
CA ILE A 520 47.61 -8.30 0.17
C ILE A 520 47.06 -7.87 1.54
N LYS A 521 47.84 -7.13 2.33
CA LYS A 521 47.39 -6.58 3.61
C LYS A 521 46.31 -5.52 3.36
N ASP A 522 46.56 -4.58 2.45
CA ASP A 522 45.63 -3.51 2.08
C ASP A 522 44.30 -4.08 1.57
N LEU A 523 44.33 -5.11 0.72
CA LEU A 523 43.13 -5.80 0.23
C LEU A 523 42.31 -6.43 1.38
N ILE A 524 42.95 -7.11 2.32
CA ILE A 524 42.25 -7.76 3.44
C ILE A 524 41.76 -6.72 4.46
N GLU A 525 42.53 -5.67 4.72
CA GLU A 525 42.15 -4.57 5.62
C GLU A 525 41.01 -3.73 5.05
N LYS A 526 40.96 -3.51 3.72
CA LYS A 526 39.81 -2.90 3.03
C LYS A 526 38.51 -3.63 3.35
N TYR A 527 38.45 -4.96 3.14
CA TYR A 527 37.26 -5.74 3.50
C TYR A 527 37.01 -5.76 5.01
N LEU A 528 38.03 -5.92 5.86
CA LEU A 528 37.84 -5.91 7.31
C LEU A 528 37.31 -4.58 7.86
N ASN A 529 37.51 -3.46 7.17
CA ASN A 529 37.05 -2.12 7.56
C ASN A 529 35.82 -1.61 6.79
N SER A 530 35.44 -2.28 5.69
CA SER A 530 34.31 -1.95 4.80
C SER A 530 32.97 -1.67 5.51
N ASP A 531 32.13 -0.91 4.81
CA ASP A 531 30.74 -0.60 5.16
C ASP A 531 29.76 -1.73 4.84
N ILE A 532 30.20 -2.77 4.12
CA ILE A 532 29.39 -3.92 3.71
C ILE A 532 29.88 -5.18 4.39
N ILE A 533 28.95 -6.09 4.68
CA ILE A 533 29.22 -7.48 5.05
C ILE A 533 28.41 -8.43 4.17
N TRP A 534 28.92 -9.66 4.06
CA TRP A 534 28.36 -10.73 3.24
C TRP A 534 27.63 -11.70 4.15
N ALA A 535 26.31 -11.59 4.21
CA ALA A 535 25.44 -12.35 5.09
C ALA A 535 24.96 -13.65 4.43
N ARG A 536 24.81 -14.73 5.20
CA ARG A 536 23.96 -15.85 4.78
C ARG A 536 22.51 -15.39 4.75
N PHE A 537 21.73 -15.94 3.84
CA PHE A 537 20.28 -15.73 3.77
C PHE A 537 19.58 -17.07 3.58
N ASP A 538 18.36 -17.14 4.08
CA ASP A 538 17.39 -18.19 3.76
C ASP A 538 16.39 -17.58 2.74
N ILE A 539 15.92 -18.33 1.74
CA ILE A 539 14.99 -17.85 0.70
C ILE A 539 13.77 -18.76 0.60
N GLU A 540 12.56 -18.18 0.57
CA GLU A 540 11.29 -18.91 0.42
C GLU A 540 10.39 -18.24 -0.63
N LYS A 541 9.77 -19.04 -1.50
CA LYS A 541 8.72 -18.57 -2.43
C LYS A 541 7.39 -18.52 -1.69
N VAL A 542 6.84 -17.33 -1.51
CA VAL A 542 5.62 -17.04 -0.74
C VAL A 542 4.51 -16.57 -1.67
N LYS A 543 3.25 -16.92 -1.39
CA LYS A 543 2.12 -16.29 -2.10
C LYS A 543 2.14 -14.78 -1.81
N SER A 544 1.87 -14.00 -2.84
CA SER A 544 1.88 -12.55 -2.75
C SER A 544 0.73 -12.02 -1.89
N ASP A 545 1.05 -11.08 -1.01
CA ASP A 545 0.14 -10.39 -0.08
C ASP A 545 0.13 -8.86 -0.30
N VAL A 546 0.81 -8.39 -1.35
CA VAL A 546 0.76 -7.00 -1.82
C VAL A 546 0.23 -6.98 -3.25
N LYS A 547 -0.71 -6.08 -3.54
CA LYS A 547 -1.32 -5.93 -4.88
C LYS A 547 -0.30 -5.51 -5.96
N TYR A 548 0.78 -4.87 -5.51
CA TYR A 548 1.77 -4.22 -6.33
C TYR A 548 3.17 -4.38 -5.73
N VAL A 549 4.19 -4.29 -6.57
CA VAL A 549 5.63 -4.34 -6.25
C VAL A 549 6.36 -3.23 -6.97
N TYR A 550 7.65 -3.10 -6.68
CA TYR A 550 8.36 -1.86 -6.94
C TYR A 550 9.80 -2.04 -7.34
N ASP A 551 10.15 -1.19 -8.29
CA ASP A 551 11.49 -1.02 -8.79
C ASP A 551 11.93 0.44 -8.55
N LEU A 552 13.24 0.65 -8.50
CA LEU A 552 13.85 1.91 -8.11
C LEU A 552 15.10 2.13 -8.94
N GLU A 553 15.12 3.19 -9.76
CA GLU A 553 16.30 3.56 -10.53
C GLU A 553 17.07 4.65 -9.78
N VAL A 554 18.34 4.39 -9.47
CA VAL A 554 19.23 5.28 -8.71
C VAL A 554 20.39 5.77 -9.57
N GLU A 555 20.63 7.09 -9.59
CA GLU A 555 21.67 7.72 -10.40
C GLU A 555 23.09 7.20 -10.05
N HIS A 556 23.93 7.02 -11.08
CA HIS A 556 25.36 6.63 -11.02
C HIS A 556 25.70 5.25 -10.45
N ASP A 557 25.22 4.91 -9.25
CA ASP A 557 25.67 3.71 -8.53
C ASP A 557 24.82 2.46 -8.90
N HIS A 558 23.66 2.67 -9.51
CA HIS A 558 22.70 1.65 -9.94
C HIS A 558 22.26 0.65 -8.85
N ASN A 559 22.29 1.06 -7.58
CA ASN A 559 21.84 0.26 -6.45
C ASN A 559 21.38 1.09 -5.24
N PHE A 560 20.68 0.45 -4.30
CA PHE A 560 20.17 1.06 -3.08
C PHE A 560 20.22 0.15 -1.85
N ILE A 561 20.14 0.76 -0.66
CA ILE A 561 19.88 0.06 0.60
C ILE A 561 18.37 0.00 0.86
N GLY A 562 17.76 -1.14 0.55
CA GLY A 562 16.37 -1.47 0.89
C GLY A 562 16.32 -2.59 1.94
N ASP A 563 15.52 -2.43 3.00
CA ASP A 563 15.36 -3.43 4.08
C ASP A 563 16.67 -4.05 4.60
N LEU A 564 17.68 -3.20 4.83
CA LEU A 564 19.04 -3.61 5.26
C LEU A 564 19.71 -4.66 4.34
N VAL A 565 19.47 -4.58 3.04
CA VAL A 565 20.15 -5.35 1.99
C VAL A 565 20.58 -4.37 0.89
N ALA A 566 21.74 -4.62 0.27
CA ALA A 566 22.10 -3.92 -0.96
C ALA A 566 21.35 -4.56 -2.14
N GLN A 567 20.28 -3.88 -2.56
CA GLN A 567 19.44 -4.26 -3.68
C GLN A 567 19.95 -3.53 -4.93
N HIS A 568 20.01 -4.21 -6.07
CA HIS A 568 20.28 -3.52 -7.34
C HIS A 568 19.07 -2.64 -7.70
N ASN A 569 19.26 -1.64 -8.55
CA ASN A 569 18.12 -1.09 -9.29
C ASN A 569 17.40 -2.27 -9.96
N SER A 570 16.20 -2.60 -9.51
CA SER A 570 15.39 -3.51 -10.31
C SER A 570 14.96 -2.74 -11.55
N ARG A 571 15.18 -3.34 -12.71
CA ARG A 571 15.04 -2.72 -14.02
C ARG A 571 13.89 -3.44 -14.74
N TRP A 572 12.71 -3.33 -14.16
CA TRP A 572 11.49 -3.96 -14.68
C TRP A 572 10.19 -3.19 -14.36
N ALA A 573 10.12 -1.92 -14.79
CA ALA A 573 8.97 -1.60 -15.66
C ALA A 573 9.05 -2.46 -16.94
N THR A 574 8.00 -2.56 -17.75
CA THR A 574 8.06 -3.49 -18.91
C THR A 574 9.06 -3.03 -19.96
N HIS A 575 9.33 -1.72 -20.07
CA HIS A 575 10.55 -1.09 -19.54
C HIS A 575 10.22 0.34 -19.04
N GLY A 576 11.10 0.99 -18.27
CA GLY A 576 11.02 2.42 -17.98
C GLY A 576 10.17 2.95 -16.81
N GLY A 577 10.81 3.74 -15.92
CA GLY A 577 10.13 4.39 -14.79
C GLY A 577 9.30 5.62 -15.12
N VAL A 578 8.42 6.01 -14.18
CA VAL A 578 7.34 6.99 -14.39
C VAL A 578 7.89 8.40 -14.59
N THR A 579 8.24 8.70 -15.83
CA THR A 579 8.69 10.01 -16.33
C THR A 579 8.10 10.27 -17.72
N LYS A 580 8.25 11.51 -18.20
CA LYS A 580 7.72 11.96 -19.49
C LYS A 580 8.15 11.08 -20.68
N GLU A 581 9.37 10.55 -20.64
CA GLU A 581 9.96 9.76 -21.73
C GLU A 581 9.28 8.40 -21.86
N ASN A 582 9.00 7.75 -20.72
CA ASN A 582 8.36 6.43 -20.62
C ASN A 582 6.83 6.48 -20.53
N ALA A 583 6.23 7.67 -20.40
CA ALA A 583 4.82 7.83 -20.72
C ALA A 583 4.60 7.48 -22.20
N HIS A 584 3.48 6.83 -22.51
CA HIS A 584 3.02 6.68 -23.88
C HIS A 584 2.38 8.02 -24.34
N PRO A 585 2.34 8.34 -25.65
CA PRO A 585 2.80 7.53 -26.79
C PRO A 585 4.33 7.51 -27.00
N HIS A 586 4.84 6.58 -27.81
CA HIS A 586 6.25 6.52 -28.26
C HIS A 586 6.36 6.70 -29.77
N THR A 587 7.46 7.27 -30.28
CA THR A 587 7.70 7.53 -31.71
C THR A 587 8.85 6.69 -32.28
N SER A 588 8.93 6.61 -33.62
CA SER A 588 10.11 6.17 -34.38
C SER A 588 11.22 7.24 -34.39
N CYS A 589 12.42 6.93 -34.89
CA CYS A 589 13.53 7.89 -34.94
C CYS A 589 13.30 9.05 -35.92
N ASP A 590 12.41 8.87 -36.89
CA ASP A 590 11.97 9.89 -37.86
C ASP A 590 10.64 10.59 -37.48
N ASP A 591 10.05 10.25 -36.32
CA ASP A 591 8.71 10.65 -35.87
C ASP A 591 7.55 10.32 -36.84
N ARG A 592 7.74 9.47 -37.87
CA ARG A 592 6.67 9.00 -38.77
C ARG A 592 5.65 8.13 -38.04
N PHE A 593 6.13 7.19 -37.23
CA PHE A 593 5.32 6.23 -36.51
C PHE A 593 5.11 6.67 -35.07
N THR A 594 3.92 6.44 -34.53
CA THR A 594 3.64 6.68 -33.10
C THR A 594 2.73 5.61 -32.51
N ILE A 595 3.07 5.04 -31.35
CA ILE A 595 2.32 3.93 -30.75
C ILE A 595 1.77 4.26 -29.36
N VAL A 596 0.60 3.72 -29.04
CA VAL A 596 0.14 3.43 -27.67
C VAL A 596 -0.07 1.94 -27.49
N HIS A 597 0.37 1.41 -26.35
CA HIS A 597 0.39 -0.03 -26.07
C HIS A 597 -0.26 -0.35 -24.71
N ASN A 598 -1.05 -1.42 -24.65
CA ASN A 598 -1.71 -1.95 -23.46
C ASN A 598 -1.35 -3.45 -23.32
N GLY A 599 -0.29 -3.76 -22.59
CA GLY A 599 0.20 -5.13 -22.51
C GLY A 599 1.60 -5.29 -21.95
N ILE A 600 2.23 -6.39 -22.36
CA ILE A 600 3.66 -6.69 -22.18
C ILE A 600 4.14 -7.40 -23.45
N ILE A 601 5.26 -6.94 -24.03
CA ILE A 601 5.99 -7.68 -25.07
C ILE A 601 7.07 -8.51 -24.37
N GLU A 602 6.87 -9.83 -24.24
CA GLU A 602 7.71 -10.66 -23.37
C GLU A 602 9.12 -10.89 -23.94
N ASN A 603 9.29 -10.89 -25.26
CA ASN A 603 10.57 -11.06 -25.96
C ASN A 603 11.17 -9.74 -26.52
N TRP A 604 10.78 -8.58 -25.97
CA TRP A 604 11.28 -7.27 -26.41
C TRP A 604 12.83 -7.16 -26.43
N GLU A 605 13.57 -7.90 -25.57
CA GLU A 605 15.06 -7.96 -25.59
C GLU A 605 15.60 -8.52 -26.92
N GLU A 606 14.91 -9.50 -27.52
CA GLU A 606 15.28 -10.10 -28.81
C GLU A 606 15.07 -9.09 -29.94
N LEU A 607 13.84 -8.55 -30.02
CA LEU A 607 13.42 -7.59 -31.04
C LEU A 607 14.29 -6.33 -31.00
N LYS A 608 14.60 -5.80 -29.80
CA LYS A 608 15.50 -4.65 -29.60
C LYS A 608 16.96 -4.95 -29.96
N GLY A 609 17.38 -6.21 -29.90
CA GLY A 609 18.74 -6.63 -30.25
C GLY A 609 19.06 -6.57 -31.74
N GLU A 610 18.02 -6.55 -32.59
CA GLU A 610 18.15 -6.47 -34.05
C GLU A 610 18.14 -5.01 -34.55
N LEU A 611 17.49 -4.11 -33.81
CA LEU A 611 17.30 -2.69 -34.14
C LEU A 611 18.52 -1.84 -33.74
N SER A 612 19.73 -2.29 -34.08
CA SER A 612 20.98 -1.74 -33.54
C SER A 612 21.31 -0.31 -33.99
N ASP A 613 20.73 0.13 -35.10
CA ASP A 613 20.98 1.45 -35.68
C ASP A 613 19.91 2.49 -35.26
N HIS A 614 18.88 2.08 -34.49
CA HIS A 614 17.83 2.96 -33.96
C HIS A 614 18.21 3.61 -32.61
N VAL A 615 17.71 4.82 -32.39
CA VAL A 615 17.94 5.62 -31.18
C VAL A 615 16.71 5.59 -30.27
N PHE A 616 16.66 4.60 -29.39
CA PHE A 616 15.66 4.51 -28.33
C PHE A 616 15.78 5.71 -27.35
N THR A 617 14.66 6.41 -27.16
CA THR A 617 14.57 7.64 -26.34
C THR A 617 14.04 7.36 -24.93
N SER A 618 13.22 6.32 -24.82
CA SER A 618 12.69 5.78 -23.59
C SER A 618 13.46 4.51 -23.21
N GLU A 619 13.00 3.85 -22.17
CA GLU A 619 13.46 2.49 -21.88
C GLU A 619 12.52 1.44 -22.50
N THR A 620 11.22 1.77 -22.70
CA THR A 620 10.04 0.88 -22.72
C THR A 620 10.08 -0.29 -23.73
N ASP A 621 9.36 -1.38 -23.43
CA ASP A 621 9.04 -2.45 -24.39
C ASP A 621 8.11 -1.93 -25.49
N SER A 622 7.22 -0.99 -25.16
CA SER A 622 6.35 -0.29 -26.11
C SER A 622 7.12 0.44 -27.22
N GLU A 623 8.27 1.06 -26.94
CA GLU A 623 9.08 1.77 -27.94
C GLU A 623 9.73 0.82 -28.96
N VAL A 624 9.99 -0.45 -28.58
CA VAL A 624 10.44 -1.49 -29.53
C VAL A 624 9.42 -1.72 -30.63
N ILE A 625 8.12 -1.52 -30.35
CA ILE A 625 7.06 -1.66 -31.33
C ILE A 625 7.17 -0.58 -32.42
N ALA A 626 7.51 0.67 -32.06
CA ALA A 626 7.67 1.75 -33.03
C ALA A 626 8.88 1.50 -33.95
N HIS A 627 10.06 1.22 -33.37
CA HIS A 627 11.29 0.99 -34.14
C HIS A 627 11.28 -0.34 -34.92
N PHE A 628 10.59 -1.38 -34.44
CA PHE A 628 10.45 -2.62 -35.22
C PHE A 628 9.67 -2.38 -36.52
N ILE A 629 8.63 -1.55 -36.48
CA ILE A 629 7.87 -1.16 -37.68
C ILE A 629 8.72 -0.26 -38.58
N GLU A 630 9.50 0.66 -38.02
CA GLU A 630 10.44 1.54 -38.73
C GLU A 630 11.48 0.76 -39.56
N GLU A 631 12.15 -0.24 -38.98
CA GLU A 631 13.11 -1.10 -39.72
C GLU A 631 12.43 -1.97 -40.80
N HIS A 632 11.23 -2.49 -40.51
CA HIS A 632 10.59 -3.52 -41.35
C HIS A 632 9.59 -2.98 -42.38
N CYS A 633 9.28 -1.69 -42.39
CA CYS A 633 8.42 -1.08 -43.41
C CYS A 633 9.15 -0.81 -44.73
N ASP A 634 10.47 -0.72 -44.72
CA ASP A 634 11.24 -0.36 -45.91
C ASP A 634 11.30 -1.54 -46.90
N GLY A 635 10.78 -1.31 -48.12
CA GLY A 635 10.65 -2.32 -49.18
C GLY A 635 9.35 -3.15 -49.15
N ASP A 636 8.94 -3.63 -47.97
CA ASP A 636 7.78 -4.53 -47.80
C ASP A 636 6.49 -3.80 -47.32
N GLY A 637 6.61 -2.59 -46.77
CA GLY A 637 5.49 -1.74 -46.35
C GLY A 637 4.98 -1.98 -44.92
N VAL A 638 4.28 -0.98 -44.38
CA VAL A 638 3.85 -0.92 -42.97
C VAL A 638 2.94 -2.08 -42.58
N GLU A 639 2.09 -2.56 -43.50
CA GLU A 639 1.20 -3.69 -43.22
C GLU A 639 1.98 -5.01 -42.99
N GLU A 640 2.98 -5.30 -43.83
CA GLU A 640 3.82 -6.48 -43.67
C GLU A 640 4.73 -6.36 -42.43
N ALA A 641 5.13 -5.14 -42.07
CA ALA A 641 5.81 -4.86 -40.79
C ALA A 641 4.93 -5.20 -39.57
N VAL A 642 3.65 -4.82 -39.57
CA VAL A 642 2.69 -5.15 -38.51
C VAL A 642 2.48 -6.67 -38.42
N GLN A 643 2.33 -7.38 -39.54
CA GLN A 643 2.26 -8.85 -39.56
C GLN A 643 3.51 -9.49 -38.95
N LYS A 644 4.71 -9.09 -39.40
CA LYS A 644 5.99 -9.57 -38.88
C LYS A 644 6.13 -9.33 -37.36
N PHE A 645 5.69 -8.17 -36.88
CA PHE A 645 5.68 -7.88 -35.44
C PHE A 645 4.74 -8.83 -34.70
N MET A 646 3.51 -9.00 -35.17
CA MET A 646 2.52 -9.88 -34.54
C MET A 646 3.00 -11.34 -34.53
N ASP A 647 3.60 -11.85 -35.60
CA ASP A 647 4.11 -13.22 -35.65
C ASP A 647 5.31 -13.46 -34.72
N ARG A 648 6.10 -12.42 -34.41
CA ARG A 648 7.29 -12.53 -33.54
C ARG A 648 7.08 -12.11 -32.08
N ALA A 649 6.09 -11.27 -31.78
CA ALA A 649 5.91 -10.73 -30.42
C ALA A 649 5.26 -11.74 -29.48
N ASP A 650 6.02 -12.21 -28.48
CA ASP A 650 5.49 -13.01 -27.37
C ASP A 650 4.76 -12.13 -26.34
N GLY A 651 3.81 -12.73 -25.62
CA GLY A 651 3.07 -12.07 -24.54
C GLY A 651 1.63 -11.69 -24.91
N SER A 652 1.15 -10.59 -24.33
CA SER A 652 -0.25 -10.15 -24.41
C SER A 652 -0.30 -8.64 -24.53
N PHE A 653 -0.75 -8.15 -25.69
CA PHE A 653 -0.71 -6.75 -26.09
C PHE A 653 -1.96 -6.31 -26.86
N ALA A 654 -2.29 -5.02 -26.74
CA ALA A 654 -3.14 -4.29 -27.66
C ALA A 654 -2.39 -3.01 -28.04
N VAL A 655 -2.30 -2.72 -29.32
CA VAL A 655 -1.53 -1.59 -29.86
C VAL A 655 -2.41 -0.78 -30.80
N VAL A 656 -2.30 0.54 -30.69
CA VAL A 656 -2.67 1.45 -31.79
C VAL A 656 -1.41 2.15 -32.24
N LEU A 657 -1.06 1.91 -33.50
CA LEU A 657 0.00 2.57 -34.26
C LEU A 657 -0.63 3.65 -35.14
N LEU A 658 0.04 4.79 -35.24
CA LEU A 658 -0.25 5.93 -36.09
C LEU A 658 0.90 6.07 -37.10
N ASP A 659 0.58 6.26 -38.38
CA ASP A 659 1.52 6.58 -39.44
C ASP A 659 1.18 7.99 -39.98
N ALA A 660 2.12 8.91 -39.81
CA ALA A 660 1.96 10.32 -40.18
C ALA A 660 2.21 10.60 -41.67
N GLU A 661 2.98 9.75 -42.37
CA GLU A 661 3.28 9.93 -43.81
C GLU A 661 2.10 9.44 -44.65
N GLU A 662 1.62 8.21 -44.39
CA GLU A 662 0.42 7.68 -45.06
C GLU A 662 -0.89 8.24 -44.50
N LYS A 663 -0.84 8.93 -43.35
CA LYS A 663 -1.99 9.43 -42.58
C LYS A 663 -3.00 8.31 -42.26
N LYS A 664 -2.50 7.26 -41.61
CA LYS A 664 -3.26 6.04 -41.25
C LYS A 664 -3.11 5.67 -39.78
N MET A 665 -4.01 4.83 -39.28
CA MET A 665 -3.78 4.06 -38.06
C MET A 665 -3.84 2.55 -38.32
N TYR A 666 -3.06 1.81 -37.55
CA TYR A 666 -3.05 0.35 -37.52
C TYR A 666 -3.35 -0.09 -36.09
N ALA A 667 -4.40 -0.89 -35.88
CA ALA A 667 -4.81 -1.39 -34.58
C ALA A 667 -4.70 -2.91 -34.54
N PHE A 668 -4.00 -3.48 -33.55
CA PHE A 668 -3.74 -4.92 -33.50
C PHE A 668 -3.61 -5.44 -32.06
N LYS A 669 -3.96 -6.72 -31.83
CA LYS A 669 -4.00 -7.28 -30.47
C LYS A 669 -3.89 -8.81 -30.34
N ARG A 670 -3.47 -9.23 -29.15
CA ARG A 670 -3.36 -10.61 -28.64
C ARG A 670 -3.55 -10.56 -27.11
N GLY A 671 -4.55 -11.22 -26.55
CA GLY A 671 -4.84 -11.31 -25.11
C GLY A 671 -5.39 -10.04 -24.43
N SER A 672 -5.12 -8.85 -24.97
CA SER A 672 -5.57 -7.56 -24.43
C SER A 672 -6.78 -7.00 -25.22
N PRO A 673 -7.78 -6.36 -24.57
CA PRO A 673 -8.93 -5.78 -25.27
C PRO A 673 -8.57 -4.59 -26.17
N LEU A 674 -9.15 -4.57 -27.38
CA LEU A 674 -9.09 -3.47 -28.34
C LEU A 674 -10.37 -3.49 -29.20
N VAL A 675 -10.98 -2.32 -29.40
CA VAL A 675 -12.26 -2.16 -30.10
C VAL A 675 -12.29 -0.88 -30.93
N LEU A 676 -12.89 -0.95 -32.12
CA LEU A 676 -12.99 0.13 -33.10
C LEU A 676 -14.44 0.68 -33.14
N GLY A 677 -14.64 1.93 -32.76
CA GLY A 677 -15.92 2.64 -32.90
C GLY A 677 -16.09 3.24 -34.30
N VAL A 678 -17.32 3.26 -34.82
CA VAL A 678 -17.65 3.70 -36.19
C VAL A 678 -18.61 4.89 -36.17
N GLY A 679 -18.09 6.09 -36.38
CA GLY A 679 -18.85 7.34 -36.48
C GLY A 679 -19.43 7.61 -37.86
N ASN A 680 -19.67 8.89 -38.17
CA ASN A 680 -20.20 9.36 -39.45
C ASN A 680 -19.12 10.08 -40.26
N GLY A 681 -18.25 9.31 -40.93
CA GLY A 681 -17.00 9.83 -41.52
C GLY A 681 -15.88 9.96 -40.48
N GLU A 682 -15.97 9.19 -39.40
CA GLU A 682 -15.04 9.19 -38.26
C GLU A 682 -14.91 7.75 -37.73
N THR A 683 -13.75 7.42 -37.17
CA THR A 683 -13.41 6.11 -36.60
C THR A 683 -12.68 6.32 -35.28
N PHE A 684 -13.04 5.52 -34.27
CA PHE A 684 -12.51 5.61 -32.91
C PHE A 684 -11.81 4.30 -32.56
N LEU A 685 -10.80 4.35 -31.70
CA LEU A 685 -10.13 3.16 -31.16
C LEU A 685 -10.05 3.27 -29.64
N ALA A 686 -10.24 2.16 -28.94
CA ALA A 686 -10.14 2.14 -27.48
C ALA A 686 -9.88 0.76 -26.88
N SER A 687 -9.37 0.73 -25.65
CA SER A 687 -9.34 -0.48 -24.81
C SER A 687 -10.69 -0.84 -24.19
N ASP A 688 -11.67 0.08 -24.19
CA ASP A 688 -13.02 -0.10 -23.66
C ASP A 688 -14.02 0.70 -24.52
N ILE A 689 -15.19 0.14 -24.79
CA ILE A 689 -16.24 0.79 -25.60
C ILE A 689 -16.72 2.13 -25.01
N TYR A 690 -16.60 2.34 -23.69
CA TYR A 690 -17.10 3.57 -23.07
C TYR A 690 -16.30 4.83 -23.44
N ALA A 691 -15.05 4.66 -23.90
CA ALA A 691 -14.18 5.71 -24.40
C ALA A 691 -14.86 6.63 -25.44
N PHE A 692 -15.52 6.04 -26.45
CA PHE A 692 -16.20 6.73 -27.54
C PHE A 692 -17.73 6.81 -27.38
N SER A 693 -18.25 6.53 -26.17
CA SER A 693 -19.70 6.44 -25.94
C SER A 693 -20.48 7.77 -26.10
N GLY A 694 -19.79 8.92 -26.10
CA GLY A 694 -20.38 10.20 -26.49
C GLY A 694 -20.58 10.34 -28.01
N GLU A 695 -19.76 9.69 -28.83
CA GLU A 695 -19.57 10.04 -30.25
C GLU A 695 -20.26 9.05 -31.20
N THR A 696 -20.23 7.74 -30.88
CA THR A 696 -20.88 6.70 -31.68
C THR A 696 -21.44 5.57 -30.83
N ASN A 697 -22.52 4.95 -31.30
CA ASN A 697 -23.11 3.73 -30.76
C ASN A 697 -22.87 2.51 -31.65
N ARG A 698 -21.85 2.53 -32.51
CA ARG A 698 -21.49 1.43 -33.42
C ARG A 698 -20.03 1.04 -33.22
N ALA A 699 -19.71 -0.24 -33.09
CA ALA A 699 -18.33 -0.70 -32.96
C ALA A 699 -18.08 -2.12 -33.47
N ILE A 700 -16.82 -2.40 -33.80
CA ILE A 700 -16.29 -3.69 -34.23
C ILE A 700 -15.18 -4.11 -33.27
N PHE A 701 -15.26 -5.35 -32.76
CA PHE A 701 -14.25 -5.93 -31.87
C PHE A 701 -13.17 -6.64 -32.68
N LEU A 702 -11.91 -6.44 -32.27
CA LEU A 702 -10.79 -7.21 -32.76
C LEU A 702 -10.68 -8.52 -31.96
N GLU A 703 -10.55 -9.64 -32.66
CA GLU A 703 -10.19 -10.92 -32.05
C GLU A 703 -8.66 -11.05 -31.96
N ASP A 704 -8.17 -12.10 -31.31
CA ASP A 704 -6.74 -12.31 -31.11
C ASP A 704 -6.05 -12.73 -32.41
N GLY A 705 -5.00 -12.01 -32.79
CA GLY A 705 -4.28 -12.25 -34.06
C GLY A 705 -4.88 -11.51 -35.27
N GLU A 706 -5.89 -10.67 -35.08
CA GLU A 706 -6.36 -9.74 -36.10
C GLU A 706 -5.68 -8.37 -36.00
N TYR A 707 -5.70 -7.65 -37.13
CA TYR A 707 -5.43 -6.22 -37.17
C TYR A 707 -6.45 -5.47 -38.03
N ALA A 708 -6.54 -4.16 -37.81
CA ALA A 708 -7.34 -3.22 -38.57
C ALA A 708 -6.45 -2.09 -39.11
N ILE A 709 -6.71 -1.66 -40.34
CA ILE A 709 -6.15 -0.45 -40.95
C ILE A 709 -7.27 0.58 -41.03
N ILE A 710 -6.96 1.85 -40.71
CA ILE A 710 -7.90 2.98 -40.69
C ILE A 710 -7.29 4.13 -41.49
N ASP A 711 -8.05 4.71 -42.42
CA ASP A 711 -7.63 5.78 -43.34
C ASP A 711 -8.81 6.70 -43.73
N GLU A 712 -8.62 7.59 -44.71
CA GLU A 712 -9.65 8.54 -45.16
C GLU A 712 -10.83 7.89 -45.93
N ASP A 713 -10.64 6.69 -46.51
CA ASP A 713 -11.70 5.92 -47.16
C ASP A 713 -12.47 5.05 -46.15
N GLY A 714 -11.89 4.74 -44.99
CA GLY A 714 -12.58 4.17 -43.83
C GLY A 714 -11.73 3.24 -43.00
N TYR A 715 -12.07 1.94 -43.01
CA TYR A 715 -11.31 0.91 -42.28
C TYR A 715 -11.40 -0.46 -42.96
N VAL A 716 -10.37 -1.30 -42.75
CA VAL A 716 -10.28 -2.67 -43.24
C VAL A 716 -9.72 -3.59 -42.15
N PHE A 717 -10.43 -4.67 -41.83
CA PHE A 717 -9.95 -5.73 -40.92
C PHE A 717 -9.29 -6.86 -41.71
N LYS A 718 -8.22 -7.44 -41.13
CA LYS A 718 -7.46 -8.56 -41.68
C LYS A 718 -7.06 -9.56 -40.59
N ASP A 719 -6.92 -10.82 -40.97
CA ASP A 719 -6.35 -11.87 -40.12
C ASP A 719 -4.81 -11.88 -40.21
N ALA A 720 -4.15 -12.71 -39.39
CA ALA A 720 -2.69 -12.80 -39.33
C ALA A 720 -2.05 -13.09 -40.69
N GLU A 721 -2.73 -13.83 -41.58
CA GLU A 721 -2.25 -14.12 -42.94
C GLU A 721 -2.67 -13.05 -43.97
N GLY A 722 -3.06 -11.85 -43.53
CA GLY A 722 -3.36 -10.68 -44.34
C GLY A 722 -4.65 -10.74 -45.15
N ARG A 723 -5.50 -11.74 -44.91
CA ARG A 723 -6.74 -11.94 -45.67
C ARG A 723 -7.81 -11.02 -45.08
N LYS A 724 -8.58 -10.34 -45.94
CA LYS A 724 -9.64 -9.42 -45.49
C LYS A 724 -10.72 -10.18 -44.72
N VAL A 725 -11.00 -9.73 -43.50
CA VAL A 725 -12.09 -10.21 -42.66
C VAL A 725 -13.25 -9.21 -42.78
N GLU A 726 -14.37 -9.64 -43.35
CA GLU A 726 -15.57 -8.79 -43.38
C GLU A 726 -16.23 -8.77 -42.01
N LYS A 727 -16.37 -7.57 -41.41
CA LYS A 727 -16.98 -7.36 -40.09
C LYS A 727 -18.04 -6.26 -40.12
N GLU A 728 -19.26 -6.63 -39.74
CA GLU A 728 -20.36 -5.69 -39.56
C GLU A 728 -20.26 -4.97 -38.20
N PRO A 729 -20.38 -3.63 -38.16
CA PRO A 729 -20.49 -2.89 -36.90
C PRO A 729 -21.69 -3.36 -36.07
N ARG A 730 -21.45 -3.67 -34.80
CA ARG A 730 -22.50 -3.97 -33.84
C ARG A 730 -23.04 -2.66 -33.28
N GLU A 731 -24.36 -2.51 -33.30
CA GLU A 731 -25.06 -1.38 -32.67
C GLU A 731 -25.29 -1.62 -31.18
N PHE A 732 -25.07 -0.57 -30.40
CA PHE A 732 -25.25 -0.52 -28.95
C PHE A 732 -26.40 0.41 -28.61
N GLU A 733 -27.20 0.05 -27.61
CA GLU A 733 -28.04 1.01 -26.90
C GLU A 733 -27.22 1.57 -25.74
N TRP A 734 -26.71 2.81 -25.87
CA TRP A 734 -26.13 3.53 -24.74
C TRP A 734 -27.23 3.86 -23.72
N GLY A 735 -27.38 2.98 -22.72
CA GLY A 735 -28.32 3.16 -21.61
C GLY A 735 -27.94 4.33 -20.72
N GLN A 736 -28.30 5.55 -21.14
CA GLN A 736 -27.79 6.84 -20.67
C GLN A 736 -26.26 6.90 -20.65
N VAL A 737 -25.66 7.43 -21.72
CA VAL A 737 -24.29 7.98 -21.66
C VAL A 737 -24.25 8.89 -20.44
N GLN A 738 -23.45 8.50 -19.44
CA GLN A 738 -23.51 9.19 -18.17
C GLN A 738 -22.74 10.49 -18.28
N SER A 739 -23.36 11.57 -17.82
CA SER A 739 -22.64 12.81 -17.56
C SER A 739 -21.46 12.56 -16.63
N GLU A 740 -20.56 13.53 -16.60
CA GLU A 740 -19.72 13.86 -15.46
C GLU A 740 -20.41 13.59 -14.11
N ARG A 741 -19.58 13.43 -13.06
CA ARG A 741 -19.97 13.22 -11.66
C ARG A 741 -21.15 14.07 -11.17
N GLY A 742 -21.33 15.28 -11.71
CA GLY A 742 -22.46 16.16 -11.44
C GLY A 742 -22.47 16.67 -10.00
N ASP A 743 -23.67 16.87 -9.43
CA ASP A 743 -23.86 17.35 -8.06
C ASP A 743 -23.42 16.35 -6.96
N TYR A 744 -22.85 15.21 -7.32
CA TYR A 744 -22.32 14.21 -6.36
C TYR A 744 -20.84 14.43 -6.08
N ASP A 745 -20.43 14.14 -4.84
CA ASP A 745 -19.03 14.23 -4.39
C ASP A 745 -18.15 13.12 -5.01
N HIS A 746 -18.74 11.94 -5.23
CA HIS A 746 -18.07 10.71 -5.69
C HIS A 746 -18.98 9.88 -6.61
N TYR A 747 -18.39 9.22 -7.62
CA TYR A 747 -19.11 8.28 -8.50
C TYR A 747 -19.85 7.19 -7.72
N MET A 748 -19.27 6.62 -6.65
CA MET A 748 -19.96 5.60 -5.85
C MET A 748 -21.32 6.07 -5.30
N ARG A 749 -21.42 7.33 -4.86
CA ARG A 749 -22.65 7.89 -4.29
C ARG A 749 -23.72 8.09 -5.37
N LYS A 750 -23.30 8.58 -6.54
CA LYS A 750 -24.10 8.68 -7.77
C LYS A 750 -24.65 7.32 -8.18
N GLU A 751 -23.80 6.29 -8.22
CA GLU A 751 -24.15 4.94 -8.67
C GLU A 751 -25.08 4.19 -7.71
N VAL A 752 -24.95 4.41 -6.40
CA VAL A 752 -25.92 3.95 -5.40
C VAL A 752 -27.29 4.62 -5.60
N GLY A 753 -27.31 5.94 -5.83
CA GLY A 753 -28.55 6.67 -6.15
C GLY A 753 -29.19 6.28 -7.50
N GLU A 754 -28.43 5.66 -8.40
CA GLU A 754 -28.91 5.17 -9.69
C GLU A 754 -29.52 3.75 -9.64
N ILE A 755 -29.36 3.00 -8.54
CA ILE A 755 -29.84 1.61 -8.44
C ILE A 755 -31.33 1.46 -8.82
N PRO A 756 -32.28 2.32 -8.38
CA PRO A 756 -33.69 2.19 -8.78
C PRO A 756 -33.87 2.22 -10.30
N LYS A 757 -33.25 3.20 -10.96
CA LYS A 757 -33.32 3.38 -12.43
C LYS A 757 -32.59 2.26 -13.18
N ALA A 758 -31.51 1.72 -12.60
CA ALA A 758 -30.82 0.55 -13.13
C ALA A 758 -31.72 -0.71 -13.08
N LEU A 759 -32.47 -0.91 -12.00
CA LEU A 759 -33.43 -2.01 -11.87
C LEU A 759 -34.63 -1.84 -12.81
N GLU A 760 -35.16 -0.62 -12.97
CA GLU A 760 -36.21 -0.32 -13.94
C GLU A 760 -35.77 -0.61 -15.38
N ARG A 761 -34.56 -0.22 -15.79
CA ARG A 761 -34.00 -0.56 -17.11
C ARG A 761 -33.96 -2.08 -17.32
N LEU A 762 -33.51 -2.82 -16.31
CA LEU A 762 -33.41 -4.27 -16.37
C LEU A 762 -34.79 -4.94 -16.46
N GLU A 763 -35.77 -4.57 -15.64
CA GLU A 763 -37.11 -5.18 -15.70
C GLU A 763 -37.84 -4.88 -17.02
N ASN A 764 -37.71 -3.65 -17.54
CA ASN A 764 -38.24 -3.31 -18.86
C ASN A 764 -37.59 -4.18 -19.95
N SER A 765 -36.26 -4.36 -19.91
CA SER A 765 -35.51 -5.23 -20.83
C SER A 765 -35.95 -6.70 -20.73
N LEU A 766 -36.01 -7.27 -19.53
CA LEU A 766 -36.43 -8.67 -19.29
C LEU A 766 -37.91 -8.92 -19.60
N SER A 767 -38.74 -7.88 -19.54
CA SER A 767 -40.16 -7.94 -19.96
C SER A 767 -40.34 -7.77 -21.48
N THR A 768 -39.36 -7.22 -22.18
CA THR A 768 -39.44 -6.89 -23.62
C THR A 768 -38.30 -7.53 -24.43
N THR A 769 -37.19 -6.83 -24.64
CA THR A 769 -36.10 -7.19 -25.57
C THR A 769 -35.41 -8.50 -25.21
N GLN A 770 -35.13 -8.74 -23.92
CA GLN A 770 -34.47 -9.94 -23.43
C GLN A 770 -35.44 -11.03 -22.96
N LYS A 771 -36.76 -10.83 -23.07
CA LYS A 771 -37.77 -11.78 -22.54
C LYS A 771 -37.57 -13.21 -23.06
N ARG A 772 -37.35 -13.37 -24.37
CA ARG A 772 -37.09 -14.69 -24.97
C ARG A 772 -35.78 -15.28 -24.45
N VAL A 773 -34.74 -14.48 -24.31
CA VAL A 773 -33.41 -14.93 -23.83
C VAL A 773 -33.51 -15.43 -22.38
N LEU A 774 -34.28 -14.74 -21.53
CA LEU A 774 -34.58 -15.17 -20.17
C LEU A 774 -35.41 -16.47 -20.13
N GLU A 775 -36.38 -16.62 -21.02
CA GLU A 775 -37.20 -17.84 -21.13
C GLU A 775 -36.36 -19.04 -21.65
N GLU A 776 -35.45 -18.81 -22.60
CA GLU A 776 -34.51 -19.80 -23.12
C GLU A 776 -33.42 -20.17 -22.09
N PHE A 777 -32.90 -19.22 -21.32
CA PHE A 777 -31.98 -19.47 -20.20
C PHE A 777 -32.67 -20.31 -19.11
N ALA A 778 -33.93 -20.01 -18.78
CA ALA A 778 -34.72 -20.80 -17.83
C ALA A 778 -35.05 -22.21 -18.34
N GLU A 779 -35.16 -22.43 -19.65
CA GLU A 779 -35.25 -23.78 -20.24
C GLU A 779 -33.91 -24.51 -20.17
N ILE A 780 -32.81 -23.84 -20.52
CA ILE A 780 -31.44 -24.38 -20.41
C ILE A 780 -31.14 -24.82 -18.97
N VAL A 781 -31.47 -24.01 -17.96
CA VAL A 781 -31.29 -24.34 -16.54
C VAL A 781 -32.13 -25.55 -16.09
N ARG A 782 -33.32 -25.80 -16.68
CA ARG A 782 -34.12 -27.00 -16.39
C ARG A 782 -33.58 -28.27 -17.04
N ASN A 783 -32.84 -28.14 -18.13
CA ASN A 783 -32.45 -29.24 -19.00
C ASN A 783 -31.02 -29.80 -18.74
N HIS A 784 -30.27 -29.24 -17.78
CA HIS A 784 -28.96 -29.73 -17.36
C HIS A 784 -29.03 -30.33 -15.96
N GLU A 785 -28.25 -31.39 -15.69
CA GLU A 785 -28.27 -32.07 -14.39
C GLU A 785 -27.64 -31.23 -13.27
N ARG A 786 -26.74 -30.30 -13.63
CA ARG A 786 -26.02 -29.42 -12.71
C ARG A 786 -25.82 -28.03 -13.29
N VAL A 787 -25.90 -27.01 -12.43
CA VAL A 787 -25.56 -25.61 -12.71
C VAL A 787 -24.35 -25.18 -11.87
N LEU A 788 -23.27 -24.73 -12.51
CA LEU A 788 -22.05 -24.22 -11.86
C LEU A 788 -21.85 -22.73 -12.16
N PHE A 789 -22.09 -21.85 -11.19
CA PHE A 789 -21.78 -20.43 -11.33
C PHE A 789 -20.29 -20.17 -11.07
N THR A 790 -19.63 -19.41 -11.95
CA THR A 790 -18.22 -19.02 -11.81
C THR A 790 -18.05 -17.49 -11.91
N ALA A 791 -17.35 -16.90 -10.94
CA ALA A 791 -17.24 -15.45 -10.81
C ALA A 791 -16.10 -15.04 -9.85
N SER A 792 -15.81 -13.74 -9.77
CA SER A 792 -14.87 -13.16 -8.82
C SER A 792 -15.50 -11.99 -8.04
N GLY A 793 -15.04 -11.77 -6.80
CA GLY A 793 -15.46 -10.63 -5.96
C GLY A 793 -16.97 -10.53 -5.74
N THR A 794 -17.52 -9.33 -5.90
CA THR A 794 -18.95 -9.02 -5.76
C THR A 794 -19.86 -9.91 -6.60
N SER A 795 -19.47 -10.25 -7.84
CA SER A 795 -20.29 -11.14 -8.69
C SER A 795 -20.33 -12.58 -8.18
N TYR A 796 -19.32 -13.04 -7.45
CA TYR A 796 -19.40 -14.32 -6.73
C TYR A 796 -20.38 -14.25 -5.55
N HIS A 797 -20.49 -13.11 -4.86
CA HIS A 797 -21.53 -12.92 -3.84
C HIS A 797 -22.95 -12.88 -4.44
N ALA A 798 -23.13 -12.38 -5.66
CA ALA A 798 -24.40 -12.51 -6.38
C ALA A 798 -24.69 -13.98 -6.77
N SER A 799 -23.68 -14.73 -7.26
CA SER A 799 -23.80 -16.16 -7.58
C SER A 799 -24.25 -17.03 -6.39
N LEU A 800 -23.82 -16.71 -5.16
CA LEU A 800 -24.30 -17.38 -3.94
C LEU A 800 -25.82 -17.23 -3.73
N LEU A 801 -26.42 -16.12 -4.17
CA LEU A 801 -27.87 -15.92 -4.13
C LEU A 801 -28.57 -16.69 -5.25
N GLY A 802 -27.98 -16.71 -6.46
CA GLY A 802 -28.43 -17.57 -7.56
C GLY A 802 -28.54 -19.04 -7.13
N VAL A 803 -27.50 -19.58 -6.50
CA VAL A 803 -27.50 -20.92 -5.89
C VAL A 803 -28.62 -21.09 -4.87
N PHE A 804 -28.82 -20.12 -3.96
CA PHE A 804 -29.90 -20.19 -2.97
C PHE A 804 -31.30 -20.25 -3.61
N PHE A 805 -31.56 -19.48 -4.68
CA PHE A 805 -32.84 -19.50 -5.37
C PHE A 805 -33.07 -20.80 -6.15
N LEU A 806 -32.05 -21.30 -6.87
CA LEU A 806 -32.15 -22.56 -7.62
C LEU A 806 -32.34 -23.78 -6.69
N HIS A 807 -31.66 -23.81 -5.53
CA HIS A 807 -31.86 -24.84 -4.51
C HIS A 807 -33.28 -24.85 -3.93
N ARG A 808 -33.94 -23.69 -3.83
CA ARG A 808 -35.34 -23.60 -3.40
C ARG A 808 -36.34 -24.20 -4.41
N LEU A 809 -35.90 -24.41 -5.65
CA LEU A 809 -36.66 -25.08 -6.71
C LEU A 809 -36.22 -26.54 -6.94
N GLY A 810 -35.24 -27.04 -6.17
CA GLY A 810 -34.74 -28.41 -6.25
C GLY A 810 -33.70 -28.68 -7.35
N ILE A 811 -33.07 -27.63 -7.90
CA ILE A 811 -32.02 -27.73 -8.94
C ILE A 811 -30.64 -27.84 -8.26
N ASP A 812 -29.76 -28.77 -8.70
CA ASP A 812 -28.36 -28.84 -8.23
C ASP A 812 -27.58 -27.64 -8.77
N ALA A 813 -27.37 -26.64 -7.92
CA ALA A 813 -26.64 -25.43 -8.25
C ALA A 813 -25.47 -25.23 -7.27
N GLN A 814 -24.28 -24.91 -7.77
CA GLN A 814 -23.09 -24.67 -6.95
C GLN A 814 -22.32 -23.46 -7.50
N THR A 815 -21.42 -22.89 -6.70
CA THR A 815 -20.60 -21.76 -7.16
C THR A 815 -19.20 -21.76 -6.55
N LEU A 816 -18.21 -21.48 -7.39
CA LEU A 816 -16.81 -21.37 -7.00
C LEU A 816 -16.19 -20.07 -7.54
N ILE A 817 -15.16 -19.59 -6.85
CA ILE A 817 -14.39 -18.43 -7.29
C ILE A 817 -13.56 -18.83 -8.51
N ALA A 818 -13.61 -18.03 -9.57
CA ALA A 818 -13.13 -18.43 -10.89
C ALA A 818 -11.65 -18.85 -10.93
N SER A 819 -10.78 -18.20 -10.15
CA SER A 819 -9.35 -18.54 -10.02
C SER A 819 -9.08 -19.95 -9.48
N GLU A 820 -10.06 -20.57 -8.81
CA GLU A 820 -9.98 -21.94 -8.29
C GLU A 820 -10.83 -22.93 -9.11
N PHE A 821 -11.60 -22.47 -10.10
CA PHE A 821 -12.55 -23.29 -10.86
C PHE A 821 -11.88 -24.52 -11.50
N LYS A 822 -10.75 -24.31 -12.17
CA LYS A 822 -9.95 -25.37 -12.83
C LYS A 822 -9.35 -26.38 -11.85
N ASN A 823 -9.25 -26.05 -10.56
CA ASN A 823 -8.57 -26.87 -9.54
C ASN A 823 -9.52 -27.88 -8.88
N TYR A 824 -10.81 -27.54 -8.74
CA TYR A 824 -11.78 -28.35 -8.01
C TYR A 824 -12.93 -28.86 -8.88
N GLU A 825 -13.41 -28.07 -9.84
CA GLU A 825 -14.64 -28.42 -10.57
C GLU A 825 -14.41 -29.49 -11.65
N ARG A 826 -15.47 -30.26 -11.87
CA ARG A 826 -15.60 -31.19 -13.00
C ARG A 826 -16.77 -30.74 -13.83
N VAL A 827 -16.50 -30.57 -15.11
CA VAL A 827 -17.45 -30.06 -16.12
C VAL A 827 -17.44 -31.02 -17.31
N ASP A 828 -18.63 -31.28 -17.83
CA ASP A 828 -18.97 -32.25 -18.86
C ASP A 828 -20.21 -31.76 -19.63
N GLU A 829 -20.66 -32.53 -20.62
CA GLU A 829 -21.82 -32.20 -21.46
C GLU A 829 -23.17 -32.09 -20.71
N ASN A 830 -23.26 -32.56 -19.46
CA ASN A 830 -24.46 -32.45 -18.63
C ASN A 830 -24.43 -31.24 -17.68
N THR A 831 -23.31 -30.51 -17.68
CA THR A 831 -23.04 -29.36 -16.81
C THR A 831 -23.31 -28.05 -17.53
N LEU A 832 -24.16 -27.20 -16.95
CA LEU A 832 -24.33 -25.81 -17.34
C LEU A 832 -23.37 -24.93 -16.53
N VAL A 833 -22.49 -24.17 -17.18
CA VAL A 833 -21.60 -23.21 -16.52
C VAL A 833 -22.14 -21.80 -16.71
N VAL A 834 -22.28 -21.06 -15.60
CA VAL A 834 -22.86 -19.72 -15.56
C VAL A 834 -21.81 -18.70 -15.12
N PRO A 835 -21.03 -18.13 -16.07
CA PRO A 835 -20.09 -17.07 -15.74
C PRO A 835 -20.84 -15.76 -15.41
N VAL A 836 -20.53 -15.16 -14.27
CA VAL A 836 -21.10 -13.87 -13.83
C VAL A 836 -19.98 -12.84 -13.72
N SER A 837 -20.00 -11.82 -14.58
CA SER A 837 -18.95 -10.79 -14.66
C SER A 837 -19.52 -9.43 -15.02
N GLN A 838 -19.07 -8.37 -14.36
CA GLN A 838 -19.45 -7.00 -14.75
C GLN A 838 -18.88 -6.67 -16.14
N SER A 839 -17.56 -6.78 -16.30
CA SER A 839 -16.86 -6.36 -17.51
C SER A 839 -16.93 -7.37 -18.66
N GLY A 840 -17.17 -8.64 -18.35
CA GLY A 840 -17.03 -9.74 -19.32
C GLY A 840 -15.59 -10.00 -19.77
N GLU A 841 -14.61 -9.24 -19.27
CA GLU A 841 -13.17 -9.33 -19.58
C GLU A 841 -12.34 -9.83 -18.37
N THR A 842 -12.98 -10.47 -17.38
CA THR A 842 -12.28 -10.96 -16.18
C THR A 842 -11.52 -12.24 -16.53
N LYS A 843 -10.19 -12.19 -16.72
CA LYS A 843 -9.42 -13.32 -17.26
C LYS A 843 -9.63 -14.65 -16.53
N ASP A 844 -9.67 -14.70 -15.19
CA ASP A 844 -9.99 -15.94 -14.45
C ASP A 844 -11.33 -16.58 -14.86
N VAL A 845 -12.32 -15.76 -15.21
CA VAL A 845 -13.67 -16.19 -15.63
C VAL A 845 -13.67 -16.60 -17.10
N ILE A 846 -12.94 -15.88 -17.98
CA ILE A 846 -12.69 -16.32 -19.37
C ILE A 846 -11.99 -17.69 -19.35
N ASP A 847 -10.93 -17.82 -18.55
CA ASP A 847 -10.18 -19.06 -18.32
C ASP A 847 -11.09 -20.22 -17.90
N ALA A 848 -12.05 -19.97 -17.01
CA ALA A 848 -13.05 -20.95 -16.59
C ALA A 848 -14.03 -21.32 -17.71
N VAL A 849 -14.41 -20.37 -18.57
CA VAL A 849 -15.25 -20.59 -19.75
C VAL A 849 -14.50 -21.42 -20.81
N GLU A 850 -13.28 -21.04 -21.19
CA GLU A 850 -12.39 -21.81 -22.10
C GLU A 850 -12.23 -23.26 -21.64
N PHE A 851 -11.96 -23.46 -20.34
CA PHE A 851 -11.83 -24.78 -19.71
C PHE A 851 -13.12 -25.61 -19.73
N SER A 852 -14.28 -24.95 -19.68
CA SER A 852 -15.59 -25.60 -19.70
C SER A 852 -16.03 -25.97 -21.12
N LYS A 853 -15.87 -25.05 -22.08
CA LYS A 853 -16.14 -25.31 -23.52
C LYS A 853 -15.27 -26.43 -24.07
N SER A 854 -13.99 -26.47 -23.69
CA SER A 854 -13.07 -27.56 -24.07
C SER A 854 -13.42 -28.94 -23.49
N ARG A 855 -14.46 -29.03 -22.65
CA ARG A 855 -15.04 -30.26 -22.10
C ARG A 855 -16.51 -30.48 -22.50
N GLY A 856 -17.05 -29.67 -23.41
CA GLY A 856 -18.42 -29.79 -23.91
C GLY A 856 -19.52 -29.25 -23.00
N ALA A 857 -19.17 -28.60 -21.88
CA ALA A 857 -20.13 -27.97 -20.99
C ALA A 857 -20.74 -26.72 -21.63
N LYS A 858 -22.06 -26.54 -21.50
CA LYS A 858 -22.78 -25.39 -22.07
C LYS A 858 -22.57 -24.14 -21.22
N ILE A 859 -22.44 -22.97 -21.86
CA ILE A 859 -22.15 -21.70 -21.20
C ILE A 859 -23.33 -20.73 -21.30
N ALA A 860 -23.79 -20.21 -20.16
CA ALA A 860 -24.90 -19.25 -20.10
C ALA A 860 -24.54 -18.05 -19.20
N SER A 861 -24.18 -16.89 -19.77
CA SER A 861 -23.57 -15.79 -19.01
C SER A 861 -24.52 -14.73 -18.45
N LEU A 862 -24.09 -14.08 -17.36
CA LEU A 862 -24.66 -12.84 -16.83
C LEU A 862 -23.59 -11.74 -16.88
N ILE A 863 -23.83 -10.72 -17.70
CA ILE A 863 -22.84 -9.68 -18.07
C ILE A 863 -23.41 -8.26 -17.98
N ASN A 864 -22.55 -7.24 -17.83
CA ASN A 864 -22.98 -5.84 -17.99
C ASN A 864 -22.47 -5.23 -19.30
N VAL A 865 -21.19 -5.42 -19.63
CA VAL A 865 -20.59 -4.88 -20.86
C VAL A 865 -20.99 -5.72 -22.08
N PRO A 866 -21.68 -5.13 -23.07
CA PRO A 866 -22.14 -5.83 -24.26
C PRO A 866 -20.99 -6.26 -25.19
N HIS A 867 -21.13 -7.44 -25.79
CA HIS A 867 -20.20 -8.04 -26.76
C HIS A 867 -18.76 -8.28 -26.25
N SER A 868 -18.57 -8.20 -24.94
CA SER A 868 -17.37 -8.64 -24.20
C SER A 868 -17.01 -10.11 -24.47
N THR A 869 -15.78 -10.50 -24.17
CA THR A 869 -15.23 -11.83 -24.50
C THR A 869 -16.06 -12.97 -23.89
N ILE A 870 -16.56 -12.81 -22.66
CA ILE A 870 -17.52 -13.76 -22.07
C ILE A 870 -18.86 -13.78 -22.82
N GLU A 871 -19.35 -12.66 -23.39
CA GLU A 871 -20.54 -12.67 -24.25
C GLU A 871 -20.29 -13.47 -25.54
N ARG A 872 -19.16 -13.24 -26.21
CA ARG A 872 -18.79 -13.89 -27.48
C ARG A 872 -18.54 -15.38 -27.30
N GLU A 873 -17.97 -15.78 -26.17
CA GLU A 873 -17.70 -17.18 -25.86
C GLU A 873 -18.92 -17.98 -25.36
N SER A 874 -20.02 -17.35 -24.96
CA SER A 874 -21.17 -18.06 -24.37
C SER A 874 -22.22 -18.51 -25.39
N ASP A 875 -22.85 -19.67 -25.17
CA ASP A 875 -23.98 -20.14 -25.99
C ASP A 875 -25.23 -19.26 -25.84
N ILE A 876 -25.40 -18.64 -24.66
CA ILE A 876 -26.44 -17.65 -24.37
C ILE A 876 -25.90 -16.65 -23.35
N SER A 877 -26.35 -15.39 -23.43
CA SER A 877 -25.90 -14.32 -22.54
C SER A 877 -27.05 -13.37 -22.22
N ILE A 878 -27.21 -12.99 -20.96
CA ILE A 878 -28.18 -11.96 -20.54
C ILE A 878 -27.44 -10.76 -19.96
N ARG A 879 -27.79 -9.57 -20.47
CA ARG A 879 -27.25 -8.28 -20.05
C ARG A 879 -28.02 -7.77 -18.84
N ILE A 880 -27.31 -7.34 -17.80
CA ILE A 880 -27.90 -6.83 -16.56
C ILE A 880 -28.34 -5.35 -16.66
N HIS A 881 -28.02 -4.63 -17.74
CA HIS A 881 -28.43 -3.24 -18.01
C HIS A 881 -28.19 -2.22 -16.87
N ALA A 882 -27.16 -2.43 -16.03
CA ALA A 882 -26.84 -1.50 -14.96
C ALA A 882 -26.36 -0.13 -15.50
N GLY A 883 -25.83 -0.09 -16.72
CA GLY A 883 -25.13 1.06 -17.31
C GLY A 883 -23.63 0.99 -17.01
N GLN A 884 -22.84 1.97 -17.46
CA GLN A 884 -21.42 2.06 -17.09
C GLN A 884 -21.29 2.16 -15.57
N GLU A 885 -20.37 1.41 -14.97
CA GLU A 885 -20.01 1.52 -13.55
C GLU A 885 -18.54 1.93 -13.49
N ILE A 886 -18.29 3.13 -12.99
CA ILE A 886 -17.01 3.84 -12.93
C ILE A 886 -16.38 3.62 -11.55
N CYS A 887 -17.18 3.45 -10.48
CA CYS A 887 -16.62 3.13 -9.17
C CYS A 887 -15.91 1.76 -9.16
N VAL A 888 -14.71 1.74 -8.56
CA VAL A 888 -13.92 0.52 -8.34
C VAL A 888 -14.68 -0.55 -7.54
N ALA A 889 -15.55 -0.13 -6.61
CA ALA A 889 -16.37 -1.01 -5.80
C ALA A 889 -17.77 -1.12 -6.42
N ALA A 890 -18.07 -2.28 -7.03
CA ALA A 890 -19.36 -2.55 -7.66
C ALA A 890 -20.56 -2.29 -6.73
N THR A 891 -21.63 -1.68 -7.27
CA THR A 891 -22.84 -1.28 -6.52
C THR A 891 -24.12 -1.60 -7.30
N LYS A 892 -24.41 -0.86 -8.38
CA LYS A 892 -25.59 -1.05 -9.24
C LYS A 892 -25.50 -2.33 -10.06
N THR A 893 -24.30 -2.78 -10.43
CA THR A 893 -24.14 -4.07 -11.12
C THR A 893 -24.44 -5.26 -10.20
N PHE A 894 -24.13 -5.18 -8.91
CA PHE A 894 -24.52 -6.20 -7.92
C PHE A 894 -26.04 -6.29 -7.75
N ALA A 895 -26.70 -5.15 -7.58
CA ALA A 895 -28.16 -5.09 -7.44
C ALA A 895 -28.87 -5.68 -8.67
N ASN A 896 -28.41 -5.31 -9.88
CA ASN A 896 -28.95 -5.82 -11.13
C ASN A 896 -28.63 -7.31 -11.37
N GLN A 897 -27.46 -7.81 -10.95
CA GLN A 897 -27.16 -9.25 -10.97
C GLN A 897 -28.12 -10.04 -10.07
N ILE A 898 -28.41 -9.55 -8.86
CA ILE A 898 -29.39 -10.18 -7.96
C ILE A 898 -30.80 -10.14 -8.55
N TYR A 899 -31.22 -9.02 -9.13
CA TYR A 899 -32.54 -8.89 -9.74
C TYR A 899 -32.72 -9.86 -10.93
N LEU A 900 -31.70 -10.01 -11.77
CA LEU A 900 -31.72 -10.98 -12.87
C LEU A 900 -31.79 -12.43 -12.34
N LEU A 901 -31.03 -12.77 -11.30
CA LEU A 901 -31.08 -14.11 -10.69
C LEU A 901 -32.45 -14.40 -10.04
N LEU A 902 -33.09 -13.39 -9.45
CA LEU A 902 -34.47 -13.47 -8.96
C LEU A 902 -35.48 -13.63 -10.11
N LYS A 903 -35.34 -12.90 -11.21
CA LYS A 903 -36.18 -13.02 -12.42
C LYS A 903 -36.04 -14.37 -13.12
N LEU A 904 -34.82 -14.92 -13.15
CA LEU A 904 -34.57 -16.28 -13.61
C LEU A 904 -35.26 -17.31 -12.70
N ALA A 905 -35.18 -17.14 -11.38
CA ALA A 905 -35.88 -17.99 -10.42
C ALA A 905 -37.42 -17.87 -10.54
N GLU A 906 -37.97 -16.67 -10.71
CA GLU A 906 -39.40 -16.42 -10.97
C GLU A 906 -39.87 -17.23 -12.20
N LYS A 907 -39.13 -17.16 -13.32
CA LYS A 907 -39.39 -17.93 -14.55
C LYS A 907 -39.20 -19.43 -14.39
N LEU A 908 -38.40 -19.87 -13.41
CA LEU A 908 -38.21 -21.28 -13.08
C LEU A 908 -39.35 -21.84 -12.19
N GLY A 909 -39.96 -20.99 -11.35
CA GLY A 909 -41.12 -21.31 -10.51
C GLY A 909 -41.09 -20.73 -9.09
N TYR A 910 -40.20 -19.78 -8.80
CA TYR A 910 -40.03 -19.19 -7.47
C TYR A 910 -41.09 -18.11 -7.20
N GLU A 911 -41.89 -18.28 -6.14
CA GLU A 911 -42.93 -17.31 -5.76
C GLU A 911 -42.31 -16.01 -5.24
N THR A 912 -42.40 -14.94 -6.04
CA THR A 912 -41.95 -13.59 -5.69
C THR A 912 -42.73 -12.55 -6.52
N ASP A 913 -42.84 -11.32 -6.01
CA ASP A 913 -43.29 -10.15 -6.78
C ASP A 913 -42.16 -9.13 -6.79
N LEU A 914 -41.75 -8.74 -7.99
CA LEU A 914 -40.59 -7.88 -8.25
C LEU A 914 -40.99 -6.56 -8.94
N SER A 915 -42.30 -6.32 -9.08
CA SER A 915 -42.86 -5.17 -9.81
C SER A 915 -42.69 -3.83 -9.08
N GLU A 916 -42.90 -3.81 -7.77
CA GLU A 916 -42.64 -2.62 -6.95
C GLU A 916 -41.16 -2.43 -6.55
N LEU A 917 -40.32 -3.45 -6.72
CA LEU A 917 -39.00 -3.52 -6.09
C LEU A 917 -38.07 -2.33 -6.41
N PRO A 918 -38.00 -1.77 -7.64
CA PRO A 918 -37.16 -0.59 -7.91
C PRO A 918 -37.56 0.62 -7.04
N GLY A 919 -38.86 0.94 -6.97
CA GLY A 919 -39.37 2.01 -6.13
C GLY A 919 -39.31 1.71 -4.64
N GLN A 920 -39.29 0.43 -4.23
CA GLN A 920 -39.00 0.06 -2.84
C GLN A 920 -37.53 0.31 -2.49
N VAL A 921 -36.59 0.06 -3.41
CA VAL A 921 -35.16 0.36 -3.21
C VAL A 921 -34.92 1.88 -3.09
N GLU A 922 -35.54 2.69 -3.95
CA GLU A 922 -35.49 4.17 -3.86
C GLU A 922 -35.93 4.65 -2.47
N ARG A 923 -37.12 4.21 -2.02
CA ARG A 923 -37.66 4.52 -0.68
C ARG A 923 -36.81 3.98 0.48
N VAL A 924 -35.96 2.98 0.25
CA VAL A 924 -35.02 2.45 1.25
C VAL A 924 -33.74 3.29 1.30
N ILE A 925 -33.23 3.76 0.16
CA ILE A 925 -32.04 4.64 0.10
C ILE A 925 -32.37 5.98 0.78
N ASP A 926 -33.33 6.73 0.25
CA ASP A 926 -33.71 8.07 0.72
C ASP A 926 -34.00 8.12 2.22
N ARG A 927 -34.75 7.13 2.70
CA ARG A 927 -35.21 7.08 4.10
C ARG A 927 -34.10 6.76 5.08
N ASN A 928 -33.06 6.04 4.65
CA ASN A 928 -32.01 5.56 5.55
C ASN A 928 -30.68 6.30 5.39
N GLU A 929 -30.41 7.00 4.28
CA GLU A 929 -29.14 7.74 4.09
C GLU A 929 -28.79 8.63 5.32
N PRO A 930 -29.69 9.47 5.87
CA PRO A 930 -29.34 10.33 7.00
C PRO A 930 -28.94 9.56 8.27
N LYS A 931 -29.55 8.38 8.49
CA LYS A 931 -29.23 7.51 9.64
C LYS A 931 -27.98 6.66 9.38
N ILE A 932 -27.73 6.27 8.13
CA ILE A 932 -26.49 5.60 7.73
C ILE A 932 -25.31 6.58 7.87
N GLN A 933 -25.49 7.87 7.56
CA GLN A 933 -24.51 8.94 7.81
C GLN A 933 -24.34 9.32 9.31
N GLU A 934 -25.26 8.92 10.18
CA GLU A 934 -25.12 9.02 11.63
C GLU A 934 -24.29 7.83 12.14
N ILE A 935 -24.73 6.60 11.84
CA ILE A 935 -24.06 5.35 12.19
C ILE A 935 -22.63 5.27 11.62
N SER A 936 -22.39 5.77 10.40
CA SER A 936 -21.06 5.70 9.79
C SER A 936 -20.01 6.51 10.56
N LYS A 937 -20.41 7.55 11.31
CA LYS A 937 -19.51 8.30 12.19
C LYS A 937 -19.13 7.51 13.44
N GLU A 938 -20.08 6.76 14.00
CA GLU A 938 -19.83 5.83 15.12
C GLU A 938 -18.99 4.62 14.70
N LEU A 939 -19.04 4.24 13.43
CA LEU A 939 -18.27 3.14 12.85
C LEU A 939 -16.91 3.55 12.24
N ALA A 940 -16.68 4.84 11.96
CA ALA A 940 -15.44 5.30 11.32
C ALA A 940 -14.18 5.07 12.19
N GLU A 941 -14.35 5.05 13.52
CA GLU A 941 -13.27 4.79 14.49
C GLU A 941 -13.13 3.29 14.83
N LYS A 942 -13.74 2.37 14.05
CA LYS A 942 -13.79 0.93 14.35
C LYS A 942 -12.92 0.12 13.40
N ASN A 943 -11.88 -0.52 13.95
CA ASN A 943 -10.95 -1.37 13.21
C ASN A 943 -11.62 -2.64 12.66
N ASP A 944 -12.50 -3.26 13.45
CA ASP A 944 -13.21 -4.51 13.14
C ASP A 944 -14.72 -4.27 13.08
N ILE A 945 -15.41 -4.79 12.05
CA ILE A 945 -16.88 -4.78 11.96
C ILE A 945 -17.38 -6.15 11.50
N TYR A 946 -18.20 -6.81 12.32
CA TYR A 946 -18.77 -8.10 11.97
C TYR A 946 -20.20 -7.94 11.44
N ILE A 947 -20.46 -8.48 10.26
CA ILE A 947 -21.79 -8.45 9.64
C ILE A 947 -22.35 -9.87 9.66
N ILE A 948 -23.43 -10.09 10.40
CA ILE A 948 -24.03 -11.43 10.57
C ILE A 948 -25.27 -11.59 9.69
N GLY A 949 -25.30 -12.68 8.93
CA GLY A 949 -26.42 -13.06 8.04
C GLY A 949 -26.68 -14.56 8.07
N ARG A 950 -27.85 -15.00 7.58
CA ARG A 950 -28.27 -16.40 7.58
C ARG A 950 -29.19 -16.69 6.40
N GLY A 951 -28.97 -17.80 5.70
CA GLY A 951 -29.65 -18.07 4.43
C GLY A 951 -29.42 -16.92 3.43
N ILE A 952 -30.50 -16.37 2.89
CA ILE A 952 -30.48 -15.28 1.90
C ILE A 952 -29.72 -14.02 2.37
N THR A 953 -29.59 -13.74 3.67
CA THR A 953 -28.84 -12.56 4.13
C THR A 953 -27.34 -12.80 4.30
N TYR A 954 -26.84 -14.04 4.23
CA TYR A 954 -25.40 -14.31 4.37
C TYR A 954 -24.56 -13.78 3.17
N PRO A 955 -24.95 -13.96 1.90
CA PRO A 955 -24.23 -13.35 0.78
C PRO A 955 -24.22 -11.81 0.84
N ILE A 956 -25.32 -11.19 1.31
CA ILE A 956 -25.38 -9.74 1.54
C ILE A 956 -24.44 -9.31 2.67
N ALA A 957 -24.34 -10.09 3.75
CA ALA A 957 -23.38 -9.84 4.83
C ALA A 957 -21.92 -9.87 4.32
N ARG A 958 -21.61 -10.82 3.43
CA ARG A 958 -20.30 -10.88 2.74
C ARG A 958 -20.06 -9.70 1.81
N GLU A 959 -21.08 -9.19 1.11
CA GLU A 959 -20.90 -8.03 0.25
C GLU A 959 -20.71 -6.74 1.04
N ILE A 960 -21.48 -6.49 2.11
CA ILE A 960 -21.26 -5.33 3.00
C ILE A 960 -19.84 -5.38 3.57
N ALA A 961 -19.37 -6.56 3.99
CA ALA A 961 -18.00 -6.76 4.43
C ALA A 961 -16.96 -6.48 3.33
N LEU A 962 -17.25 -6.85 2.08
CA LEU A 962 -16.38 -6.55 0.94
C LEU A 962 -16.33 -5.03 0.67
N LYS A 963 -17.48 -4.34 0.62
CA LYS A 963 -17.52 -2.87 0.40
C LYS A 963 -16.74 -2.12 1.49
N LEU A 964 -16.94 -2.46 2.77
CA LEU A 964 -16.19 -1.85 3.88
C LEU A 964 -14.67 -2.02 3.74
N LYS A 965 -14.20 -3.21 3.32
CA LYS A 965 -12.78 -3.47 3.03
C LYS A 965 -12.27 -2.76 1.77
N GLU A 966 -13.09 -2.62 0.74
CA GLU A 966 -12.71 -1.99 -0.54
C GLU A 966 -12.63 -0.46 -0.46
N ILE A 967 -13.49 0.19 0.35
CA ILE A 967 -13.66 1.66 0.33
C ILE A 967 -13.25 2.38 1.61
N ALA A 968 -13.33 1.70 2.77
CA ALA A 968 -13.01 2.27 4.08
C ALA A 968 -11.80 1.60 4.74
N TYR A 969 -11.28 0.53 4.14
CA TYR A 969 -10.16 -0.29 4.62
C TYR A 969 -10.34 -0.90 6.03
N ILE A 970 -11.55 -0.84 6.58
CA ILE A 970 -11.95 -1.46 7.85
C ILE A 970 -11.92 -2.99 7.71
N HIS A 971 -11.44 -3.70 8.74
CA HIS A 971 -11.46 -5.17 8.77
C HIS A 971 -12.89 -5.69 9.00
N ALA A 972 -13.65 -5.78 7.92
CA ALA A 972 -15.02 -6.26 7.96
C ALA A 972 -15.12 -7.74 7.53
N GLU A 973 -15.89 -8.54 8.28
CA GLU A 973 -16.16 -9.95 7.97
C GLU A 973 -17.67 -10.25 7.93
N GLY A 974 -18.12 -10.88 6.83
CA GLY A 974 -19.49 -11.34 6.65
C GLY A 974 -19.63 -12.78 7.11
N MET A 975 -20.21 -12.98 8.30
CA MET A 975 -20.29 -14.27 8.99
C MET A 975 -21.66 -14.94 8.85
N MET A 976 -21.68 -16.27 8.82
CA MET A 976 -22.90 -17.04 9.00
C MET A 976 -23.31 -16.99 10.48
N GLY A 977 -24.50 -16.46 10.78
CA GLY A 977 -24.98 -16.33 12.17
C GLY A 977 -25.04 -17.66 12.92
N GLY A 978 -25.32 -18.78 12.23
CA GLY A 978 -25.29 -20.11 12.82
C GLY A 978 -23.91 -20.55 13.32
N GLU A 979 -22.83 -20.11 12.67
CA GLU A 979 -21.45 -20.52 12.96
C GLU A 979 -20.79 -19.72 14.08
N LEU A 980 -21.45 -18.68 14.61
CA LEU A 980 -20.94 -17.88 15.73
C LEU A 980 -20.48 -18.78 16.89
N LYS A 981 -21.30 -19.74 17.31
CA LYS A 981 -20.99 -20.71 18.38
C LYS A 981 -19.87 -21.70 18.05
N HIS A 982 -19.50 -21.85 16.77
CA HIS A 982 -18.47 -22.77 16.32
C HIS A 982 -17.08 -22.13 16.21
N GLY A 983 -16.98 -20.80 16.35
CA GLY A 983 -15.72 -20.14 16.70
C GLY A 983 -15.76 -18.62 16.73
N THR A 984 -16.49 -17.99 15.81
CA THR A 984 -16.38 -16.53 15.57
C THR A 984 -17.02 -15.66 16.65
N LEU A 985 -17.90 -16.19 17.51
CA LEU A 985 -18.38 -15.50 18.71
C LEU A 985 -17.27 -15.24 19.75
N ALA A 986 -16.08 -15.84 19.58
CA ALA A 986 -14.89 -15.51 20.38
C ALA A 986 -14.13 -14.26 19.89
N LEU A 987 -14.63 -13.57 18.85
CA LEU A 987 -14.13 -12.28 18.36
C LEU A 987 -15.02 -11.10 18.78
N ILE A 988 -16.13 -11.38 19.47
CA ILE A 988 -17.18 -10.40 19.81
C ILE A 988 -17.10 -10.12 21.31
N GLU A 989 -16.73 -8.89 21.65
CA GLU A 989 -16.56 -8.37 23.01
C GLU A 989 -17.30 -7.02 23.17
N GLU A 990 -17.39 -6.50 24.39
CA GLU A 990 -18.08 -5.23 24.66
C GLU A 990 -17.46 -4.06 23.85
N GLY A 991 -18.26 -3.45 22.98
CA GLY A 991 -17.83 -2.35 22.10
C GLY A 991 -17.42 -2.77 20.68
N THR A 992 -17.36 -4.07 20.37
CA THR A 992 -17.26 -4.60 18.99
C THR A 992 -18.56 -4.32 18.23
N PRO A 993 -18.54 -3.58 17.10
CA PRO A 993 -19.74 -3.32 16.32
C PRO A 993 -20.17 -4.56 15.51
N VAL A 994 -21.44 -4.95 15.66
CA VAL A 994 -22.04 -6.07 14.93
C VAL A 994 -23.29 -5.61 14.18
N ILE A 995 -23.28 -5.74 12.85
CA ILE A 995 -24.40 -5.40 11.96
C ILE A 995 -25.17 -6.69 11.66
N SER A 996 -26.42 -6.81 12.11
CA SER A 996 -27.24 -8.00 11.86
C SER A 996 -28.28 -7.78 10.76
N LEU A 997 -28.25 -8.64 9.73
CA LEU A 997 -29.21 -8.62 8.64
C LEU A 997 -30.41 -9.53 8.95
N ILE A 998 -31.44 -8.92 9.56
CA ILE A 998 -32.67 -9.59 10.02
C ILE A 998 -33.80 -9.37 8.98
N PRO A 999 -34.15 -10.37 8.14
CA PRO A 999 -35.14 -10.18 7.07
C PRO A 999 -36.58 -10.12 7.60
N GLU A 1000 -36.89 -10.84 8.67
CA GLU A 1000 -38.26 -11.02 9.17
C GLU A 1000 -38.34 -10.99 10.71
N ARG A 1001 -39.57 -10.80 11.23
CA ARG A 1001 -39.82 -10.65 12.67
C ARG A 1001 -39.50 -11.90 13.50
N ASP A 1002 -39.56 -13.10 12.92
CA ASP A 1002 -39.33 -14.37 13.64
C ASP A 1002 -38.15 -15.17 13.06
N SER A 1003 -37.26 -14.50 12.31
CA SER A 1003 -36.08 -15.13 11.70
C SER A 1003 -35.06 -15.64 12.73
N GLU A 1004 -34.52 -16.84 12.49
CA GLU A 1004 -33.55 -17.53 13.36
C GLU A 1004 -32.32 -16.67 13.74
N ILE A 1005 -31.90 -15.76 12.87
CA ILE A 1005 -30.78 -14.83 13.12
C ILE A 1005 -31.00 -13.99 14.40
N LYS A 1006 -32.24 -13.79 14.85
CA LYS A 1006 -32.55 -13.13 16.14
C LYS A 1006 -32.05 -13.89 17.37
N LEU A 1007 -31.92 -15.21 17.30
CA LEU A 1007 -31.28 -15.98 18.36
C LEU A 1007 -29.77 -15.73 18.35
N ASN A 1008 -29.17 -15.64 17.16
CA ASN A 1008 -27.76 -15.30 16.99
C ASN A 1008 -27.46 -13.84 17.40
N VAL A 1009 -28.38 -12.89 17.20
CA VAL A 1009 -28.30 -11.53 17.78
C VAL A 1009 -28.31 -11.58 19.30
N LYS A 1010 -29.20 -12.36 19.92
CA LYS A 1010 -29.21 -12.53 21.39
C LYS A 1010 -27.96 -13.24 21.94
N GLU A 1011 -27.26 -13.99 21.11
CA GLU A 1011 -25.97 -14.60 21.46
C GLU A 1011 -24.82 -13.59 21.38
N VAL A 1012 -24.97 -12.52 20.58
CA VAL A 1012 -24.10 -11.34 20.53
C VAL A 1012 -24.43 -10.36 21.66
N GLU A 1013 -25.71 -10.04 21.91
CA GLU A 1013 -26.19 -9.18 23.03
C GLU A 1013 -25.90 -9.77 24.43
N ALA A 1014 -25.46 -11.03 24.51
CA ALA A 1014 -25.07 -11.72 25.74
C ALA A 1014 -23.54 -11.84 25.90
N ARG A 1015 -22.76 -11.06 25.14
CA ARG A 1015 -21.31 -10.89 25.26
C ARG A 1015 -20.95 -9.51 25.78
#